data_AF-A0A0R2WF79-F1
#
_entry.id   AF-A0A0R2WF79-F1
#
_cell.length_a   1.000
_cell.length_b   1.000
_cell.length_c   1.000
_cell.angle_alpha   90.00
_cell.angle_beta   90.00
_cell.angle_gamma   90.00
#
_symmetry.space_group_name_H-M   'P 1'
#
loop_
_entity.id
_entity.type
_entity.pdbx_description
1 polymer ?
#
loop_
_entity_poly.entity_id
_entity_poly.type
_entity_poly.pdbx_seq_one_letter_code
_entity_poly.pdbx_strand_id
1 'polypeptide(L)'
;MELFFLLVLVVLMITALGSGFPVAFALPGAAVISVGLAAATGMIFTGNPDAYFHTGGPYQWLSAGVTNLRGVYWEVERDTLIAIPLFIFMGIMLQRSKIAEDLLMTMAQLFGRVPGGLGISVVFVGAILAATTGIVGATVVAMGLISLPAMLRNNYSKSLASGTIAASGTLGQIIPPSIVLIILADQLGSAADQAGTIRKLLYKDATGEVNMPSFFDVTSTSAGEMFLGALVPGLLLVALYMIYILVFAIFNPSKAPSVPYEGDYDSGFWIKVFTSLVPPLALIFLVLGSIITGIATVNQAGAIGAAGALTMAGYRLYEGHKSTYYPVMLGLISLVLLTISLSNFPMNAKNITNGSDLFGILLGTFATGLLVVSLVWSSVRAFRIDDSLRTVMMETAKTTSLVFIILLGAAMLTAAFRAFGGEEIVRHFLVTLPGGFWFQFFVVMAVIFVLGFFLDFIEIAVVVVPIVAPILLANPEANVTAVWLGVMIGLNIQTSFLTPPFGFALFYLRGVAPAIVRTVDIYKGVVPFIGLQLMALVIVALMPSLVNYLPNRSSLLAESSPPPRNPRLQYCLDEYNHGFAKDFGADLRANLSPLASLEAKDLPKSVAKFMQEGVKGLDATYAALDAIFVAEDAINNSAGAYRPVLTQVRKVEKEIRLLESENQRDAQAISRMSTAESNAARLAQLQGAIAGNEAKIAEFRLQIPNDWKSTFGAFHDILNTEEKARSDYRRLADNTYGAFEDMAKFLASSSEFTALDDRITALKSQIETDNLKTLSKEVKTLAADFGKLKSGGEVKSSLEKLQKAMAKSKPDLAAVSREYSVAMTAFDVGVAFFEGPAATITQVLAQVEPQLKVSVGARQQDKLTREQALSIAACSSHHRDVSLNF
;
A
#
# COMPACT_ATOMS: atom_id res chain seq x y z
N MET A 1 -22.59 -22.35 26.55
CA MET A 1 -23.45 -21.18 26.83
C MET A 1 -22.97 -19.93 26.10
N GLU A 2 -21.67 -19.76 25.83
CA GLU A 2 -21.14 -18.66 24.99
C GLU A 2 -21.85 -18.53 23.63
N LEU A 3 -22.01 -19.64 22.90
CA LEU A 3 -22.73 -19.69 21.63
C LEU A 3 -24.19 -19.20 21.72
N PHE A 4 -24.83 -19.36 22.88
CA PHE A 4 -26.18 -18.87 23.10
C PHE A 4 -26.20 -17.35 23.15
N PHE A 5 -25.28 -16.71 23.89
CA PHE A 5 -25.19 -15.25 23.93
C PHE A 5 -24.72 -14.65 22.61
N LEU A 6 -23.88 -15.37 21.87
CA LEU A 6 -23.56 -15.02 20.49
C LEU A 6 -24.80 -15.05 19.58
N LEU A 7 -25.64 -16.09 19.70
CA LEU A 7 -26.91 -16.16 18.96
C LEU A 7 -27.86 -15.05 19.39
N VAL A 8 -27.96 -14.75 20.69
CA VAL A 8 -28.75 -13.61 21.19
C VAL A 8 -28.27 -12.29 20.61
N LEU A 9 -26.96 -12.07 20.55
CA LEU A 9 -26.36 -10.88 19.92
C LEU A 9 -26.80 -10.76 18.46
N VAL A 10 -26.66 -11.83 17.67
CA VAL A 10 -27.03 -11.85 16.25
C VAL A 10 -28.53 -11.64 16.06
N VAL A 11 -29.37 -12.29 16.86
CA VAL A 11 -30.83 -12.14 16.79
C VAL A 11 -31.26 -10.73 17.16
N LEU A 12 -30.71 -10.14 18.23
CA LEU A 12 -30.98 -8.75 18.61
C LEU A 12 -30.57 -7.78 17.51
N MET A 13 -29.41 -8.01 16.89
CA MET A 13 -28.92 -7.19 15.79
C MET A 13 -29.86 -7.29 14.57
N ILE A 14 -30.18 -8.52 14.12
CA ILE A 14 -31.07 -8.75 12.96
C ILE A 14 -32.46 -8.18 13.21
N THR A 15 -33.03 -8.36 14.41
CA THR A 15 -34.36 -7.84 14.74
C THR A 15 -34.39 -6.32 14.82
N ALA A 16 -33.39 -5.69 15.42
CA ALA A 16 -33.27 -4.23 15.46
C ALA A 16 -33.09 -3.62 14.06
N LEU A 17 -32.24 -4.22 13.22
CA LEU A 17 -32.05 -3.79 11.84
C LEU A 17 -33.30 -4.02 10.99
N GLY A 18 -33.93 -5.19 11.13
CA GLY A 18 -35.14 -5.57 10.40
C GLY A 18 -36.37 -4.74 10.77
N SER A 19 -36.42 -4.19 11.99
CA SER A 19 -37.48 -3.24 12.38
C SER A 19 -37.28 -1.83 11.82
N GLY A 20 -36.19 -1.58 11.10
CA GLY A 20 -35.82 -0.25 10.61
C GLY A 20 -35.29 0.68 11.71
N PHE A 21 -34.82 0.12 12.83
CA PHE A 21 -34.22 0.93 13.88
C PHE A 21 -32.87 1.49 13.39
N PRO A 22 -32.50 2.74 13.71
CA PRO A 22 -31.27 3.31 13.18
C PRO A 22 -30.05 2.50 13.58
N VAL A 23 -29.23 2.15 12.58
CA VAL A 23 -28.09 1.23 12.74
C VAL A 23 -27.10 1.72 13.80
N ALA A 24 -26.89 3.04 13.83
CA ALA A 24 -26.03 3.73 14.78
C ALA A 24 -26.34 3.34 16.25
N PHE A 25 -27.59 2.99 16.56
CA PHE A 25 -28.00 2.53 17.89
C PHE A 25 -28.22 1.02 17.96
N ALA A 26 -28.58 0.37 16.84
CA ALA A 26 -28.81 -1.07 16.79
C ALA A 26 -27.54 -1.88 17.09
N LEU A 27 -26.38 -1.53 16.48
CA LEU A 27 -25.12 -2.26 16.69
C LEU A 27 -24.59 -2.16 18.14
N PRO A 28 -24.39 -0.95 18.73
CA PRO A 28 -23.92 -0.85 20.10
C PRO A 28 -24.97 -1.36 21.08
N GLY A 29 -26.26 -1.12 20.81
CA GLY A 29 -27.35 -1.59 21.66
C GLY A 29 -27.38 -3.11 21.79
N ALA A 30 -27.31 -3.83 20.67
CA ALA A 30 -27.25 -5.30 20.68
C ALA A 30 -26.00 -5.82 21.42
N ALA A 31 -24.84 -5.17 21.22
CA ALA A 31 -23.60 -5.50 21.91
C ALA A 31 -23.71 -5.31 23.44
N VAL A 32 -24.16 -4.13 23.89
CA VAL A 32 -24.30 -3.82 25.32
C VAL A 32 -25.33 -4.72 25.98
N ILE A 33 -26.48 -4.95 25.34
CA ILE A 33 -27.55 -5.79 25.89
C ILE A 33 -27.07 -7.24 26.02
N SER A 34 -26.44 -7.81 24.99
CA SER A 34 -25.98 -9.20 25.03
C SER A 34 -24.85 -9.42 26.05
N VAL A 35 -23.85 -8.53 26.11
CA VAL A 35 -22.77 -8.57 27.11
C VAL A 35 -23.32 -8.38 28.52
N GLY A 36 -24.25 -7.43 28.71
CA GLY A 36 -24.92 -7.21 29.99
C GLY A 36 -25.75 -8.41 30.44
N LEU A 37 -26.49 -9.04 29.52
CA LEU A 37 -27.29 -10.23 29.79
C LEU A 37 -26.38 -11.42 30.16
N ALA A 38 -25.27 -11.61 29.44
CA ALA A 38 -24.28 -12.65 29.74
C ALA A 38 -23.65 -12.44 31.13
N ALA A 39 -23.26 -11.21 31.46
CA ALA A 39 -22.71 -10.88 32.78
C ALA A 39 -23.73 -11.09 33.91
N ALA A 40 -24.97 -10.62 33.74
CA ALA A 40 -26.02 -10.75 34.74
C ALA A 40 -26.39 -12.22 34.99
N THR A 41 -26.56 -12.99 33.92
CA THR A 41 -26.85 -14.43 34.03
C THR A 41 -25.65 -15.20 34.59
N GLY A 42 -24.41 -14.85 34.23
CA GLY A 42 -23.20 -15.43 34.82
C GLY A 42 -23.18 -15.22 36.33
N MET A 43 -23.45 -13.99 36.77
CA MET A 43 -23.53 -13.65 38.19
C MET A 43 -24.64 -14.41 38.93
N ILE A 44 -25.84 -14.53 38.34
CA ILE A 44 -26.99 -15.21 38.96
C ILE A 44 -26.80 -16.73 39.05
N PHE A 45 -26.35 -17.37 37.97
CA PHE A 45 -26.32 -18.85 37.89
C PHE A 45 -24.99 -19.46 38.34
N THR A 46 -23.88 -18.73 38.22
CA THR A 46 -22.53 -19.26 38.49
C THR A 46 -21.76 -18.49 39.54
N GLY A 47 -22.30 -17.35 40.02
CA GLY A 47 -21.60 -16.46 40.95
C GLY A 47 -20.42 -15.69 40.34
N ASN A 48 -20.14 -15.86 39.03
CA ASN A 48 -19.06 -15.18 38.33
C ASN A 48 -19.58 -14.49 37.05
N PRO A 49 -19.42 -13.16 36.91
CA PRO A 49 -19.83 -12.45 35.69
C PRO A 49 -19.06 -12.87 34.44
N ASP A 50 -17.89 -13.49 34.58
CA ASP A 50 -17.03 -13.87 33.45
C ASP A 50 -17.40 -15.25 32.86
N ALA A 51 -18.31 -15.99 33.49
CA ALA A 51 -18.53 -17.41 33.22
C ALA A 51 -19.02 -17.75 31.80
N TYR A 52 -19.61 -16.78 31.09
CA TYR A 52 -20.17 -16.97 29.75
C TYR A 52 -19.40 -16.21 28.65
N PHE A 53 -18.17 -15.80 28.95
CA PHE A 53 -17.26 -15.18 27.99
C PHE A 53 -16.17 -16.19 27.59
N HIS A 54 -15.85 -16.24 26.30
CA HIS A 54 -14.82 -17.12 25.76
C HIS A 54 -13.42 -16.75 26.26
N THR A 55 -13.13 -15.45 26.33
CA THR A 55 -11.90 -14.90 26.91
C THR A 55 -12.21 -13.60 27.64
N GLY A 56 -11.54 -13.31 28.75
CA GLY A 56 -11.73 -12.07 29.50
C GLY A 56 -13.10 -11.92 30.18
N GLY A 57 -13.40 -10.71 30.64
CA GLY A 57 -14.65 -10.37 31.35
C GLY A 57 -15.44 -9.23 30.70
N PRO A 58 -16.68 -8.97 31.16
CA PRO A 58 -17.58 -7.98 30.53
C PRO A 58 -17.04 -6.57 30.56
N TYR A 59 -16.36 -6.17 31.64
CA TYR A 59 -15.73 -4.84 31.74
C TYR A 59 -14.62 -4.67 30.71
N GLN A 60 -13.80 -5.70 30.47
CA GLN A 60 -12.70 -5.65 29.51
C GLN A 60 -13.22 -5.47 28.09
N TRP A 61 -14.28 -6.19 27.70
CA TRP A 61 -14.84 -6.07 26.35
C TRP A 61 -15.62 -4.78 26.10
N LEU A 62 -16.40 -4.32 27.09
CA LEU A 62 -17.09 -3.03 26.98
C LEU A 62 -16.10 -1.86 26.95
N SER A 63 -15.06 -1.92 27.79
CA SER A 63 -14.00 -0.90 27.77
C SER A 63 -13.17 -0.97 26.50
N ALA A 64 -12.82 -2.17 26.00
CA ALA A 64 -12.08 -2.37 24.75
C ALA A 64 -12.78 -1.74 23.55
N GLY A 65 -14.11 -1.88 23.44
CA GLY A 65 -14.88 -1.22 22.38
C GLY A 65 -14.73 0.31 22.40
N VAL A 66 -14.72 0.92 23.60
CA VAL A 66 -14.58 2.37 23.78
C VAL A 66 -13.13 2.84 23.64
N THR A 67 -12.16 2.12 24.21
CA THR A 67 -10.74 2.48 24.12
C THR A 67 -10.20 2.31 22.71
N ASN A 68 -10.65 1.30 21.95
CA ASN A 68 -10.27 1.16 20.54
C ASN A 68 -10.71 2.37 19.72
N LEU A 69 -11.94 2.87 19.90
CA LEU A 69 -12.38 4.08 19.20
C LEU A 69 -11.65 5.34 19.70
N ARG A 70 -11.41 5.45 21.00
CA ARG A 70 -10.61 6.55 21.54
C ARG A 70 -9.19 6.55 20.94
N GLY A 71 -8.57 5.38 20.79
CA GLY A 71 -7.29 5.22 20.10
C GLY A 71 -7.37 5.74 18.68
N VAL A 72 -8.38 5.31 17.92
CA VAL A 72 -8.60 5.73 16.53
C VAL A 72 -8.80 7.25 16.35
N TYR A 73 -9.34 7.98 17.33
CA TYR A 73 -9.53 9.44 17.24
C TYR A 73 -8.42 10.27 17.89
N TRP A 74 -7.81 9.77 18.97
CA TRP A 74 -6.83 10.52 19.76
C TRP A 74 -5.37 10.15 19.42
N GLU A 75 -5.13 9.01 18.80
CA GLU A 75 -3.80 8.68 18.26
C GLU A 75 -3.56 9.54 17.02
N VAL A 76 -2.60 10.46 17.17
CA VAL A 76 -2.09 11.34 16.11
C VAL A 76 -1.57 10.55 14.90
N GLU A 77 -1.33 9.24 15.05
CA GLU A 77 -0.85 8.36 13.98
C GLU A 77 -1.98 7.72 13.15
N ARG A 78 -3.25 7.76 13.61
CA ARG A 78 -4.42 7.20 12.89
C ARG A 78 -5.32 8.30 12.30
N ASP A 79 -4.69 9.26 11.62
CA ASP A 79 -5.31 10.48 11.05
C ASP A 79 -6.31 10.27 9.89
N THR A 80 -6.53 9.03 9.44
CA THR A 80 -7.29 8.75 8.21
C THR A 80 -8.77 9.13 8.32
N LEU A 81 -9.39 8.95 9.49
CA LEU A 81 -10.81 9.25 9.68
C LEU A 81 -11.11 10.75 9.80
N ILE A 82 -10.12 11.60 10.14
CA ILE A 82 -10.27 13.06 10.15
C ILE A 82 -10.52 13.59 8.72
N ALA A 83 -10.08 12.85 7.69
CA ALA A 83 -10.36 13.20 6.31
C ALA A 83 -11.85 13.07 5.94
N ILE A 84 -12.62 12.18 6.59
CA ILE A 84 -14.03 11.92 6.27
C ILE A 84 -14.87 13.21 6.38
N PRO A 85 -14.89 13.95 7.51
CA PRO A 85 -15.62 15.21 7.60
C PRO A 85 -15.25 16.24 6.53
N LEU A 86 -13.95 16.33 6.18
CA LEU A 86 -13.45 17.29 5.20
C LEU A 86 -13.93 16.96 3.78
N PHE A 87 -13.92 15.68 3.40
CA PHE A 87 -14.45 15.23 2.12
C PHE A 87 -15.98 15.34 2.04
N ILE A 88 -16.69 15.01 3.13
CA ILE A 88 -18.15 15.23 3.23
C ILE A 88 -18.46 16.72 3.03
N PHE A 89 -17.74 17.61 3.72
CA PHE A 89 -17.91 19.05 3.58
C PHE A 89 -17.69 19.50 2.13
N MET A 90 -16.58 19.09 1.52
CA MET A 90 -16.24 19.41 0.13
C MET A 90 -17.38 19.01 -0.82
N GLY A 91 -17.85 17.77 -0.73
CA GLY A 91 -18.89 17.24 -1.58
C GLY A 91 -20.22 17.98 -1.44
N ILE A 92 -20.68 18.18 -0.21
CA ILE A 92 -21.93 18.90 0.06
C ILE A 92 -21.82 20.36 -0.39
N MET A 93 -20.67 21.00 -0.20
CA MET A 93 -20.44 22.37 -0.66
C MET A 93 -20.55 22.49 -2.19
N LEU A 94 -19.91 21.58 -2.94
CA LEU A 94 -19.96 21.56 -4.41
C LEU A 94 -21.38 21.27 -4.94
N GLN A 95 -22.13 20.41 -4.24
CA GLN A 95 -23.51 20.12 -4.57
C GLN A 95 -24.41 21.34 -4.33
N ARG A 96 -24.23 22.04 -3.20
CA ARG A 96 -25.04 23.20 -2.82
C ARG A 96 -24.71 24.46 -3.64
N SER A 97 -23.50 24.57 -4.20
CA SER A 97 -23.08 25.72 -5.01
C SER A 97 -23.54 25.68 -6.47
N LYS A 98 -24.53 24.85 -6.83
CA LYS A 98 -25.08 24.68 -8.20
C LYS A 98 -24.08 24.24 -9.29
N ILE A 99 -22.85 23.90 -8.90
CA ILE A 99 -21.81 23.43 -9.83
C ILE A 99 -22.25 22.15 -10.53
N ALA A 100 -22.91 21.24 -9.80
CA ALA A 100 -23.46 20.00 -10.33
C ALA A 100 -24.44 20.21 -11.49
N GLU A 101 -25.34 21.19 -11.36
CA GLU A 101 -26.35 21.51 -12.36
C GLU A 101 -25.71 22.11 -13.62
N ASP A 102 -24.81 23.08 -13.44
CA ASP A 102 -24.06 23.70 -14.55
C ASP A 102 -23.22 22.68 -15.32
N LEU A 103 -22.53 21.79 -14.60
CA LEU A 103 -21.76 20.70 -15.19
C LEU A 103 -22.65 19.79 -16.03
N LEU A 104 -23.78 19.35 -15.49
CA LEU A 104 -24.72 18.48 -16.19
C LEU A 104 -25.24 19.13 -17.48
N MET A 105 -25.72 20.37 -17.39
CA MET A 105 -26.26 21.07 -18.55
C MET A 105 -25.20 21.31 -19.61
N THR A 106 -23.99 21.68 -19.20
CA THR A 106 -22.87 21.93 -20.12
C THR A 106 -22.41 20.63 -20.80
N MET A 107 -22.31 19.52 -20.06
CA MET A 107 -21.96 18.22 -20.63
C MET A 107 -23.07 17.68 -21.52
N ALA A 108 -24.33 17.90 -21.19
CA ALA A 108 -25.47 17.54 -22.05
C ALA A 108 -25.39 18.25 -23.41
N GLN A 109 -25.00 19.54 -23.43
CA GLN A 109 -24.80 20.31 -24.66
C GLN A 109 -23.57 19.83 -25.45
N LEU A 110 -22.48 19.49 -24.74
CA LEU A 110 -21.25 18.97 -25.34
C LEU A 110 -21.47 17.64 -26.08
N PHE A 111 -22.14 16.68 -25.43
CA PHE A 111 -22.46 15.38 -26.02
C PHE A 111 -23.78 15.36 -26.79
N GLY A 112 -24.46 16.50 -26.96
CA GLY A 112 -25.81 16.58 -27.50
C GLY A 112 -26.00 15.98 -28.90
N ARG A 113 -24.96 16.05 -29.74
CA ARG A 113 -24.94 15.46 -31.10
C ARG A 113 -24.76 13.94 -31.11
N VAL A 114 -24.26 13.36 -30.02
CA VAL A 114 -24.01 11.91 -29.93
C VAL A 114 -25.31 11.20 -29.54
N PRO A 115 -25.68 10.08 -30.21
CA PRO A 115 -26.80 9.24 -29.77
C PRO A 115 -26.59 8.77 -28.33
N GLY A 116 -27.59 8.94 -27.46
CA GLY A 116 -27.44 8.66 -26.03
C GLY A 116 -26.61 9.69 -25.24
N GLY A 117 -26.23 10.81 -25.86
CA GLY A 117 -25.33 11.81 -25.30
C GLY A 117 -25.73 12.34 -23.93
N LEU A 118 -27.01 12.61 -23.69
CA LEU A 118 -27.49 13.04 -22.38
C LEU A 118 -27.27 11.98 -21.29
N GLY A 119 -27.44 10.69 -21.62
CA GLY A 119 -27.14 9.60 -20.70
C GLY A 119 -25.65 9.46 -20.40
N ILE A 120 -24.81 9.65 -21.42
CA ILE A 120 -23.35 9.69 -21.26
C ILE A 120 -22.93 10.85 -20.33
N SER A 121 -23.54 12.02 -20.50
CA SER A 121 -23.32 13.18 -19.63
C SER A 121 -23.73 12.91 -18.18
N VAL A 122 -24.82 12.18 -17.95
CA VAL A 122 -25.23 11.76 -16.59
C VAL A 122 -24.19 10.85 -15.96
N VAL A 123 -23.67 9.85 -16.68
CA VAL A 123 -22.62 8.96 -16.15
C VAL A 123 -21.35 9.74 -15.82
N PHE A 124 -20.92 10.62 -16.72
CA PHE A 124 -19.68 11.39 -16.56
C PHE A 124 -19.79 12.40 -15.40
N VAL A 125 -20.86 13.19 -15.37
CA VAL A 125 -21.07 14.18 -14.31
C VAL A 125 -21.38 13.49 -12.99
N GLY A 126 -22.13 12.40 -13.01
CA GLY A 126 -22.37 11.60 -11.82
C GLY A 126 -21.08 10.95 -11.31
N ALA A 127 -20.16 10.49 -12.16
CA ALA A 127 -18.85 10.02 -11.72
C ALA A 127 -18.04 11.11 -10.99
N ILE A 128 -17.99 12.33 -11.54
CA ILE A 128 -17.30 13.48 -10.93
C ILE A 128 -17.94 13.86 -9.58
N LEU A 129 -19.27 13.97 -9.54
CA LEU A 129 -19.98 14.39 -8.33
C LEU A 129 -19.94 13.31 -7.26
N ALA A 130 -20.10 12.05 -7.65
CA ALA A 130 -20.04 10.93 -6.73
C ALA A 130 -18.63 10.81 -6.12
N ALA A 131 -17.57 11.06 -6.90
CA ALA A 131 -16.20 11.13 -6.40
C ALA A 131 -16.00 12.24 -5.35
N THR A 132 -16.69 13.38 -5.48
CA THR A 132 -16.54 14.47 -4.50
C THR A 132 -17.37 14.29 -3.23
N THR A 133 -18.51 13.59 -3.33
CA THR A 133 -19.48 13.45 -2.23
C THR A 133 -19.28 12.18 -1.43
N GLY A 134 -18.92 11.07 -2.07
CA GLY A 134 -18.73 9.77 -1.41
C GLY A 134 -19.99 9.20 -0.74
N ILE A 135 -21.16 9.84 -0.92
CA ILE A 135 -22.44 9.48 -0.28
C ILE A 135 -23.46 9.17 -1.39
N VAL A 136 -23.62 7.88 -1.69
CA VAL A 136 -24.47 7.40 -2.78
C VAL A 136 -25.88 7.96 -2.71
N GLY A 137 -26.50 7.98 -1.53
CA GLY A 137 -27.88 8.46 -1.39
C GLY A 137 -28.07 9.92 -1.78
N ALA A 138 -27.17 10.80 -1.33
CA ALA A 138 -27.21 12.22 -1.66
C ALA A 138 -27.04 12.43 -3.18
N THR A 139 -26.09 11.73 -3.81
CA THR A 139 -25.83 11.84 -5.24
C THR A 139 -27.00 11.33 -6.07
N VAL A 140 -27.56 10.17 -5.73
CA VAL A 140 -28.71 9.58 -6.45
C VAL A 140 -29.94 10.49 -6.35
N VAL A 141 -30.22 11.04 -5.17
CA VAL A 141 -31.33 11.99 -4.95
C VAL A 141 -31.11 13.25 -5.77
N ALA A 142 -29.91 13.85 -5.72
CA ALA A 142 -29.59 15.06 -6.47
C ALA A 142 -29.69 14.84 -7.99
N MET A 143 -29.06 13.78 -8.50
CA MET A 143 -29.13 13.41 -9.92
C MET A 143 -30.55 13.03 -10.33
N GLY A 144 -31.34 12.42 -9.44
CA GLY A 144 -32.74 12.11 -9.69
C GLY A 144 -33.61 13.36 -9.81
N LEU A 145 -33.37 14.40 -9.00
CA LEU A 145 -34.11 15.66 -9.09
C LEU A 145 -33.73 16.50 -10.31
N ILE A 146 -32.47 16.46 -10.73
CA ILE A 146 -31.95 17.29 -11.82
C ILE A 146 -32.02 16.56 -13.18
N SER A 147 -31.44 15.37 -13.26
CA SER A 147 -31.23 14.65 -14.53
C SER A 147 -32.47 13.91 -15.01
N LEU A 148 -33.26 13.31 -14.11
CA LEU A 148 -34.41 12.49 -14.51
C LEU A 148 -35.46 13.30 -15.28
N PRO A 149 -35.89 14.51 -14.82
CA PRO A 149 -36.83 15.32 -15.59
C PRO A 149 -36.25 15.79 -16.92
N ALA A 150 -34.95 16.10 -16.98
CA ALA A 150 -34.27 16.48 -18.22
C ALA A 150 -34.26 15.33 -19.25
N MET A 151 -33.98 14.10 -18.82
CA MET A 151 -34.01 12.91 -19.69
C MET A 151 -35.42 12.61 -20.19
N LEU A 152 -36.43 12.67 -19.31
CA LEU A 152 -37.81 12.41 -19.69
C LEU A 152 -38.37 13.46 -20.66
N ARG A 153 -38.03 14.74 -20.50
CA ARG A 153 -38.41 15.81 -21.45
C ARG A 153 -37.82 15.61 -22.85
N ASN A 154 -36.65 14.97 -22.92
CA ASN A 154 -35.99 14.62 -24.18
C ASN A 154 -36.34 13.20 -24.67
N ASN A 155 -37.49 12.65 -24.25
CA ASN A 155 -38.01 11.35 -24.71
C ASN A 155 -37.08 10.15 -24.45
N TYR A 156 -36.21 10.20 -23.44
CA TYR A 156 -35.47 9.00 -23.02
C TYR A 156 -36.42 7.97 -22.42
N SER A 157 -36.14 6.69 -22.67
CA SER A 157 -36.90 5.62 -22.05
C SER A 157 -36.75 5.65 -20.52
N LYS A 158 -37.87 5.47 -19.80
CA LYS A 158 -37.92 5.54 -18.33
C LYS A 158 -36.92 4.58 -17.68
N SER A 159 -36.79 3.37 -18.22
CA SER A 159 -35.86 2.36 -17.72
C SER A 159 -34.41 2.77 -17.93
N LEU A 160 -34.01 3.23 -19.13
CA LEU A 160 -32.63 3.68 -19.33
C LEU A 160 -32.31 4.89 -18.44
N ALA A 161 -33.20 5.88 -18.38
CA ALA A 161 -32.97 7.08 -17.57
C ALA A 161 -32.81 6.76 -16.08
N SER A 162 -33.72 5.96 -15.51
CA SER A 162 -33.64 5.57 -14.11
C SER A 162 -32.45 4.65 -13.81
N GLY A 163 -32.16 3.69 -14.68
CA GLY A 163 -31.00 2.81 -14.55
C GLY A 163 -29.68 3.58 -14.58
N THR A 164 -29.50 4.47 -15.54
CA THR A 164 -28.29 5.31 -15.67
C THR A 164 -28.08 6.19 -14.44
N ILE A 165 -29.14 6.82 -13.92
CA ILE A 165 -29.03 7.68 -12.73
C ILE A 165 -28.68 6.86 -11.47
N ALA A 166 -29.37 5.74 -11.26
CA ALA A 166 -29.10 4.86 -10.11
C ALA A 166 -27.66 4.32 -10.16
N ALA A 167 -27.25 3.76 -11.30
CA ALA A 167 -25.90 3.22 -11.47
C ALA A 167 -24.83 4.30 -11.32
N SER A 168 -25.03 5.47 -11.93
CA SER A 168 -24.07 6.57 -11.86
C SER A 168 -23.90 7.11 -10.44
N GLY A 169 -24.96 7.15 -9.62
CA GLY A 169 -24.85 7.60 -8.24
C GLY A 169 -24.06 6.64 -7.34
N THR A 170 -24.00 5.35 -7.68
CA THR A 170 -23.19 4.36 -6.93
C THR A 170 -21.69 4.46 -7.24
N LEU A 171 -21.28 5.14 -8.32
CA LEU A 171 -19.87 5.30 -8.72
C LEU A 171 -19.00 5.97 -7.63
N GLY A 172 -19.60 6.78 -6.76
CA GLY A 172 -18.89 7.47 -5.68
C GLY A 172 -18.33 6.55 -4.61
N GLN A 173 -18.74 5.28 -4.59
CA GLN A 173 -18.14 4.29 -3.70
C GLN A 173 -16.73 3.88 -4.13
N ILE A 174 -16.44 3.88 -5.44
CA ILE A 174 -15.17 3.38 -5.98
C ILE A 174 -14.29 4.48 -6.57
N ILE A 175 -14.86 5.58 -7.08
CA ILE A 175 -14.08 6.66 -7.69
C ILE A 175 -13.51 7.56 -6.59
N PRO A 176 -12.17 7.72 -6.49
CA PRO A 176 -11.54 8.58 -5.49
C PRO A 176 -11.85 10.08 -5.69
N PRO A 177 -11.95 10.89 -4.61
CA PRO A 177 -11.80 10.52 -3.19
C PRO A 177 -13.06 9.89 -2.57
N SER A 178 -13.00 8.60 -2.21
CA SER A 178 -14.17 7.85 -1.71
C SER A 178 -14.10 7.62 -0.21
N ILE A 179 -15.20 7.94 0.51
CA ILE A 179 -15.34 7.65 1.94
C ILE A 179 -15.30 6.13 2.19
N VAL A 180 -15.92 5.34 1.30
CA VAL A 180 -15.91 3.87 1.40
C VAL A 180 -14.48 3.35 1.40
N LEU A 181 -13.64 3.85 0.49
CA LEU A 181 -12.25 3.42 0.38
C LEU A 181 -11.40 3.89 1.56
N ILE A 182 -11.69 5.06 2.16
CA ILE A 182 -11.01 5.51 3.38
C ILE A 182 -11.27 4.53 4.53
N ILE A 183 -12.54 4.14 4.73
CA ILE A 183 -12.91 3.21 5.81
C ILE A 183 -12.34 1.82 5.53
N LEU A 184 -12.45 1.32 4.29
CA LEU A 184 -11.87 0.03 3.91
C LEU A 184 -10.35 0.01 4.08
N ALA A 185 -9.64 1.11 3.80
CA ALA A 185 -8.20 1.21 4.03
C ALA A 185 -7.82 0.93 5.48
N ASP A 186 -8.51 1.58 6.41
CA ASP A 186 -8.25 1.45 7.85
C ASP A 186 -8.54 0.02 8.34
N GLN A 187 -9.70 -0.52 7.95
CA GLN A 187 -10.12 -1.87 8.35
C GLN A 187 -9.22 -2.95 7.74
N LEU A 188 -8.79 -2.79 6.49
CA LEU A 188 -7.89 -3.72 5.82
C LEU A 188 -6.45 -3.58 6.27
N GLY A 189 -5.99 -2.38 6.64
CA GLY A 189 -4.67 -2.20 7.24
C GLY A 189 -4.54 -2.99 8.54
N SER A 190 -5.52 -2.83 9.44
CA SER A 190 -5.61 -3.61 10.67
C SER A 190 -5.74 -5.12 10.41
N ALA A 191 -6.55 -5.51 9.41
CA ALA A 191 -6.72 -6.91 9.05
C ALA A 191 -5.44 -7.53 8.45
N ALA A 192 -4.67 -6.77 7.68
CA ALA A 192 -3.40 -7.19 7.10
C ALA A 192 -2.34 -7.42 8.19
N ASP A 193 -2.29 -6.56 9.21
CA ASP A 193 -1.37 -6.74 10.34
C ASP A 193 -1.70 -8.01 11.14
N GLN A 194 -3.00 -8.28 11.35
CA GLN A 194 -3.48 -9.53 11.96
C GLN A 194 -3.13 -10.74 11.08
N ALA A 195 -3.34 -10.65 9.77
CA ALA A 195 -2.99 -11.69 8.81
C ALA A 195 -1.49 -11.98 8.78
N GLY A 196 -0.64 -10.95 8.86
CA GLY A 196 0.82 -11.09 8.96
C GLY A 196 1.24 -11.84 10.22
N THR A 197 0.53 -11.63 11.34
CA THR A 197 0.75 -12.39 12.58
C THR A 197 0.34 -13.85 12.41
N ILE A 198 -0.82 -14.12 11.80
CA ILE A 198 -1.26 -15.49 11.48
C ILE A 198 -0.23 -16.19 10.58
N ARG A 199 0.28 -15.48 9.56
CA ARG A 199 1.24 -16.03 8.61
C ARG A 199 2.59 -16.35 9.26
N LYS A 200 3.08 -15.52 10.18
CA LYS A 200 4.28 -15.83 10.98
C LYS A 200 4.12 -17.10 11.81
N LEU A 201 2.93 -17.33 12.39
CA LEU A 201 2.64 -18.57 13.11
C LEU A 201 2.62 -19.78 12.17
N LEU A 202 1.99 -19.66 11.00
CA LEU A 202 2.00 -20.73 9.99
C LEU A 202 3.41 -21.07 9.52
N TYR A 203 4.26 -20.07 9.26
CA TYR A 203 5.65 -20.29 8.86
C TYR A 203 6.42 -21.03 9.94
N LYS A 204 6.30 -20.57 11.21
CA LYS A 204 6.94 -21.22 12.35
C LYS A 204 6.50 -22.67 12.51
N ASP A 205 5.22 -22.96 12.32
CA ASP A 205 4.70 -24.32 12.38
C ASP A 205 5.22 -25.20 11.24
N ALA A 206 5.47 -24.61 10.07
CA ALA A 206 5.91 -25.30 8.87
C ALA A 206 7.41 -25.64 8.87
N THR A 207 8.25 -24.67 9.25
CA THR A 207 9.71 -24.75 9.14
C THR A 207 10.40 -24.95 10.50
N GLY A 208 9.70 -24.68 11.61
CA GLY A 208 10.28 -24.60 12.95
C GLY A 208 11.00 -23.28 13.24
N GLU A 209 11.13 -22.39 12.26
CA GLU A 209 11.82 -21.11 12.41
C GLU A 209 10.92 -20.01 12.94
N VAL A 210 11.40 -19.24 13.92
CA VAL A 210 10.60 -18.16 14.53
C VAL A 210 10.54 -16.91 13.63
N ASN A 211 11.57 -16.69 12.82
CA ASN A 211 11.69 -15.48 12.00
C ASN A 211 11.30 -15.78 10.54
N MET A 212 10.11 -15.36 10.15
CA MET A 212 9.68 -15.43 8.76
C MET A 212 10.36 -14.33 7.92
N PRO A 213 10.91 -14.66 6.74
CA PRO A 213 11.40 -13.66 5.79
C PRO A 213 10.32 -12.63 5.43
N SER A 214 10.71 -11.34 5.36
CA SER A 214 9.75 -10.24 5.19
C SER A 214 9.07 -10.18 3.82
N PHE A 215 9.51 -10.98 2.85
CA PHE A 215 8.87 -11.10 1.53
C PHE A 215 7.67 -12.05 1.53
N PHE A 216 7.50 -12.87 2.57
CA PHE A 216 6.29 -13.65 2.81
C PHE A 216 5.24 -12.89 3.62
N ASP A 217 5.59 -11.74 4.17
CA ASP A 217 4.71 -10.94 5.02
C ASP A 217 3.50 -10.38 4.26
N VAL A 218 2.42 -10.11 4.97
CA VAL A 218 1.21 -9.52 4.38
C VAL A 218 1.39 -8.00 4.35
N THR A 219 1.28 -7.40 3.18
CA THR A 219 1.40 -5.94 3.03
C THR A 219 0.15 -5.25 3.57
N SER A 220 0.32 -4.39 4.57
CA SER A 220 -0.69 -3.44 5.00
C SER A 220 -1.01 -2.40 3.91
N THR A 221 -2.08 -1.65 4.07
CA THR A 221 -2.57 -0.66 3.09
C THR A 221 -2.88 0.67 3.76
N SER A 222 -2.80 1.74 2.98
CA SER A 222 -3.23 3.09 3.37
C SER A 222 -4.40 3.59 2.50
N ALA A 223 -5.04 4.69 2.92
CA ALA A 223 -6.12 5.32 2.15
C ALA A 223 -5.65 5.87 0.80
N GLY A 224 -4.40 6.37 0.72
CA GLY A 224 -3.81 6.81 -0.55
C GLY A 224 -3.59 5.67 -1.54
N GLU A 225 -3.11 4.52 -1.05
CA GLU A 225 -2.95 3.31 -1.87
C GLU A 225 -4.28 2.73 -2.33
N MET A 226 -5.30 2.75 -1.46
CA MET A 226 -6.69 2.42 -1.84
C MET A 226 -7.20 3.30 -2.98
N PHE A 227 -6.98 4.62 -2.90
CA PHE A 227 -7.40 5.54 -3.97
C PHE A 227 -6.67 5.25 -5.28
N LEU A 228 -5.36 5.05 -5.23
CA LEU A 228 -4.57 4.67 -6.41
C LEU A 228 -5.04 3.35 -7.01
N GLY A 229 -5.32 2.34 -6.17
CA GLY A 229 -5.74 1.02 -6.63
C GLY A 229 -7.15 0.98 -7.20
N ALA A 230 -8.05 1.84 -6.70
CA ALA A 230 -9.42 1.92 -7.18
C ALA A 230 -9.61 2.79 -8.43
N LEU A 231 -8.66 3.69 -8.74
CA LEU A 231 -8.80 4.65 -9.83
C LEU A 231 -9.01 3.96 -11.19
N VAL A 232 -8.17 2.99 -11.55
CA VAL A 232 -8.26 2.29 -12.84
C VAL A 232 -9.55 1.45 -12.93
N PRO A 233 -9.91 0.61 -11.95
CA PRO A 233 -11.22 -0.06 -11.90
C PRO A 233 -12.43 0.89 -11.97
N GLY A 234 -12.35 2.05 -11.29
CA GLY A 234 -13.39 3.06 -11.33
C GLY A 234 -13.57 3.67 -12.71
N LEU A 235 -12.47 4.02 -13.39
CA LEU A 235 -12.50 4.50 -14.77
C LEU A 235 -12.97 3.42 -15.76
N LEU A 236 -12.59 2.16 -15.53
CA LEU A 236 -13.09 1.02 -16.30
C LEU A 236 -14.62 0.93 -16.21
N LEU A 237 -15.21 1.04 -15.02
CA LEU A 237 -16.66 1.06 -14.85
C LEU A 237 -17.35 2.22 -15.57
N VAL A 238 -16.79 3.43 -15.45
CA VAL A 238 -17.30 4.61 -16.16
C VAL A 238 -17.29 4.38 -17.67
N ALA A 239 -16.18 3.85 -18.20
CA ALA A 239 -16.04 3.53 -19.61
C ALA A 239 -17.06 2.47 -20.06
N LEU A 240 -17.23 1.39 -19.28
CA LEU A 240 -18.21 0.33 -19.57
C LEU A 240 -19.64 0.88 -19.61
N TYR A 241 -20.01 1.78 -18.69
CA TYR A 241 -21.33 2.41 -18.68
C TYR A 241 -21.55 3.33 -19.88
N MET A 242 -20.56 4.16 -20.23
CA MET A 242 -20.63 5.06 -21.39
C MET A 242 -20.72 4.26 -22.69
N ILE A 243 -19.90 3.22 -22.84
CA ILE A 243 -19.93 2.31 -24.00
C ILE A 243 -21.29 1.62 -24.10
N TYR A 244 -21.83 1.10 -23.00
CA TYR A 244 -23.15 0.47 -22.99
C TYR A 244 -24.24 1.43 -23.44
N ILE A 245 -24.27 2.66 -22.92
CA ILE A 245 -25.28 3.67 -23.30
C ILE A 245 -25.15 4.01 -24.79
N LEU A 246 -23.93 4.21 -25.29
CA LEU A 246 -23.66 4.49 -26.69
C LEU A 246 -24.15 3.35 -27.60
N VAL A 247 -23.75 2.11 -27.30
CA VAL A 247 -24.16 0.91 -28.04
C VAL A 247 -25.67 0.74 -27.99
N PHE A 248 -26.29 0.90 -26.82
CA PHE A 248 -27.74 0.82 -26.66
C PHE A 248 -28.47 1.89 -27.49
N ALA A 249 -27.96 3.12 -27.54
CA ALA A 249 -28.53 4.22 -28.31
C ALA A 249 -28.40 4.02 -29.82
N ILE A 250 -27.29 3.45 -30.29
CA ILE A 250 -27.10 3.10 -31.72
C ILE A 250 -28.12 2.04 -32.15
N PHE A 251 -28.34 1.01 -31.34
CA PHE A 251 -29.32 -0.04 -31.65
C PHE A 251 -30.78 0.35 -31.35
N ASN A 252 -31.03 1.29 -30.45
CA ASN A 252 -32.37 1.78 -30.10
C ASN A 252 -32.45 3.32 -30.13
N PRO A 253 -32.36 3.97 -31.31
CA PRO A 253 -32.33 5.44 -31.41
C PRO A 253 -33.57 6.13 -30.81
N SER A 254 -34.73 5.48 -30.87
CA SER A 254 -35.99 6.00 -30.32
C SER A 254 -36.04 6.03 -28.79
N LYS A 255 -35.22 5.22 -28.11
CA LYS A 255 -35.21 5.11 -26.64
C LYS A 255 -34.16 6.00 -25.97
N ALA A 256 -33.22 6.54 -26.75
CA ALA A 256 -32.13 7.39 -26.31
C ALA A 256 -31.72 8.38 -27.42
N PRO A 257 -32.60 9.33 -27.79
CA PRO A 257 -32.33 10.24 -28.89
C PRO A 257 -31.17 11.20 -28.59
N SER A 258 -30.56 11.72 -29.65
CA SER A 258 -29.61 12.85 -29.57
C SER A 258 -30.37 14.14 -29.26
N VAL A 259 -29.78 14.99 -28.41
CA VAL A 259 -30.35 16.28 -27.99
C VAL A 259 -29.38 17.38 -28.44
N PRO A 260 -29.45 17.84 -29.70
CA PRO A 260 -28.52 18.84 -30.20
C PRO A 260 -28.68 20.16 -29.43
N TYR A 261 -27.56 20.84 -29.21
CA TYR A 261 -27.58 22.20 -28.68
C TYR A 261 -28.17 23.15 -29.73
N GLU A 262 -29.12 24.00 -29.33
CA GLU A 262 -29.81 24.93 -30.23
C GLU A 262 -28.94 26.10 -30.70
N GLY A 263 -27.80 26.37 -30.05
CA GLY A 263 -26.85 27.42 -30.42
C GLY A 263 -25.65 26.93 -31.23
N ASP A 264 -24.82 27.87 -31.69
CA ASP A 264 -23.57 27.57 -32.40
C ASP A 264 -22.46 27.12 -31.44
N TYR A 265 -21.59 26.22 -31.90
CA TYR A 265 -20.37 25.78 -31.20
C TYR A 265 -19.27 26.84 -31.37
N ASP A 266 -19.52 28.05 -30.89
CA ASP A 266 -18.64 29.21 -30.99
C ASP A 266 -17.56 29.26 -29.89
N SER A 267 -16.71 30.28 -29.91
CA SER A 267 -15.70 30.48 -28.87
C SER A 267 -16.33 30.71 -27.49
N GLY A 268 -17.52 31.32 -27.41
CA GLY A 268 -18.28 31.49 -26.18
C GLY A 268 -18.71 30.16 -25.55
N PHE A 269 -19.20 29.22 -26.36
CA PHE A 269 -19.55 27.87 -25.93
C PHE A 269 -18.33 27.15 -25.32
N TRP A 270 -17.18 27.17 -26.00
CA TRP A 270 -15.96 26.54 -25.49
C TRP A 270 -15.44 27.19 -24.20
N ILE A 271 -15.56 28.52 -24.07
CA ILE A 271 -15.24 29.22 -22.80
C ILE A 271 -16.18 28.77 -21.68
N LYS A 272 -17.48 28.64 -21.95
CA LYS A 272 -18.46 28.11 -20.98
C LYS A 272 -18.14 26.67 -20.57
N VAL A 273 -17.83 25.81 -21.54
CA VAL A 273 -17.39 24.42 -21.28
C VAL A 273 -16.16 24.41 -20.39
N PHE A 274 -15.14 25.19 -20.72
CA PHE A 274 -13.91 25.29 -19.95
C PHE A 274 -14.17 25.78 -18.52
N THR A 275 -14.88 26.90 -18.36
CA THR A 275 -15.16 27.52 -17.05
C THR A 275 -16.11 26.72 -16.15
N SER A 276 -16.95 25.86 -16.73
CA SER A 276 -17.80 24.93 -15.97
C SER A 276 -17.08 23.64 -15.59
N LEU A 277 -16.33 23.04 -16.52
CA LEU A 277 -15.74 21.71 -16.34
C LEU A 277 -14.37 21.73 -15.64
N VAL A 278 -13.50 22.67 -16.03
CA VAL A 278 -12.11 22.66 -15.59
C VAL A 278 -11.99 22.92 -14.09
N PRO A 279 -12.70 23.88 -13.46
CA PRO A 279 -12.48 24.14 -12.05
C PRO A 279 -12.78 22.93 -11.13
N PRO A 280 -13.92 22.21 -11.26
CA PRO A 280 -14.18 21.05 -10.42
C PRO A 280 -13.21 19.89 -10.67
N LEU A 281 -12.88 19.63 -11.94
CA LEU A 281 -11.88 18.63 -12.27
C LEU A 281 -10.49 19.01 -11.73
N ALA A 282 -10.08 20.28 -11.86
CA ALA A 282 -8.82 20.78 -11.35
C ALA A 282 -8.75 20.61 -9.83
N LEU A 283 -9.84 20.86 -9.09
CA LEU A 283 -9.90 20.61 -7.65
C LEU A 283 -9.70 19.12 -7.35
N ILE A 284 -10.40 18.22 -8.05
CA ILE A 284 -10.27 16.77 -7.85
C ILE A 284 -8.86 16.30 -8.19
N PHE A 285 -8.28 16.73 -9.32
CA PHE A 285 -6.91 16.39 -9.71
C PHE A 285 -5.86 17.00 -8.79
N LEU A 286 -6.12 18.17 -8.20
CA LEU A 286 -5.23 18.78 -7.23
C LEU A 286 -5.23 17.97 -5.93
N VAL A 287 -6.42 17.63 -5.42
CA VAL A 287 -6.58 16.78 -4.23
C VAL A 287 -5.98 15.40 -4.46
N LEU A 288 -6.43 14.69 -5.49
CA LEU A 288 -5.97 13.34 -5.81
C LEU A 288 -4.49 13.37 -6.18
N GLY A 289 -4.06 14.31 -7.01
CA GLY A 289 -2.65 14.51 -7.39
C GLY A 289 -1.75 14.69 -6.18
N SER A 290 -2.15 15.52 -5.20
CA SER A 290 -1.38 15.71 -3.97
C SER A 290 -1.23 14.43 -3.12
N ILE A 291 -2.23 13.55 -3.14
CA ILE A 291 -2.18 12.22 -2.50
C ILE A 291 -1.26 11.29 -3.29
N ILE A 292 -1.43 11.24 -4.62
CA ILE A 292 -0.69 10.36 -5.52
C ILE A 292 0.80 10.66 -5.49
N THR A 293 1.17 11.94 -5.56
CA THR A 293 2.57 12.38 -5.53
C THR A 293 3.17 12.37 -4.12
N GLY A 294 2.40 12.03 -3.09
CA GLY A 294 2.84 12.03 -1.70
C GLY A 294 3.14 13.41 -1.13
N ILE A 295 2.65 14.49 -1.76
CA ILE A 295 2.82 15.87 -1.27
C ILE A 295 1.96 16.11 -0.03
N ALA A 296 0.76 15.53 -0.03
CA ALA A 296 -0.22 15.67 1.05
C ALA A 296 -0.74 14.31 1.48
N THR A 297 -0.89 14.11 2.78
CA THR A 297 -1.64 12.99 3.34
C THR A 297 -3.14 13.16 3.08
N VAL A 298 -3.95 12.10 3.24
CA VAL A 298 -5.38 12.13 2.89
C VAL A 298 -6.18 13.20 3.67
N ASN A 299 -5.83 13.45 4.93
CA ASN A 299 -6.42 14.55 5.73
C ASN A 299 -6.00 15.94 5.21
N GLN A 300 -4.73 16.15 4.87
CA GLN A 300 -4.22 17.40 4.28
C GLN A 300 -4.87 17.66 2.91
N ALA A 301 -4.97 16.64 2.07
CA ALA A 301 -5.65 16.71 0.78
C ALA A 301 -7.14 17.01 0.95
N GLY A 302 -7.80 16.43 1.96
CA GLY A 302 -9.17 16.77 2.33
C GLY A 302 -9.34 18.25 2.72
N ALA A 303 -8.38 18.82 3.46
CA ALA A 303 -8.40 20.24 3.83
C ALA A 303 -8.24 21.15 2.59
N ILE A 304 -7.35 20.78 1.67
CA ILE A 304 -7.19 21.45 0.38
C ILE A 304 -8.49 21.39 -0.43
N GLY A 305 -9.14 20.22 -0.46
CA GLY A 305 -10.44 20.02 -1.11
C GLY A 305 -11.54 20.90 -0.52
N ALA A 306 -11.68 20.92 0.80
CA ALA A 306 -12.66 21.73 1.52
C ALA A 306 -12.44 23.24 1.29
N ALA A 307 -11.20 23.70 1.36
CA ALA A 307 -10.84 25.09 1.06
C ALA A 307 -11.14 25.45 -0.40
N GLY A 308 -10.78 24.58 -1.35
CA GLY A 308 -11.09 24.73 -2.76
C GLY A 308 -12.59 24.83 -3.02
N ALA A 309 -13.39 23.88 -2.53
CA ALA A 309 -14.85 23.91 -2.69
C ALA A 309 -15.49 25.17 -2.10
N LEU A 310 -14.97 25.66 -0.97
CA LEU A 310 -15.44 26.91 -0.35
C LEU A 310 -15.13 28.14 -1.21
N THR A 311 -13.91 28.23 -1.76
CA THR A 311 -13.57 29.30 -2.70
C THR A 311 -14.42 29.23 -3.97
N MET A 312 -14.73 28.01 -4.44
CA MET A 312 -15.56 27.80 -5.62
C MET A 312 -17.00 28.26 -5.42
N ALA A 313 -17.58 27.87 -4.30
CA ALA A 313 -18.89 28.33 -3.92
C ALA A 313 -18.94 29.86 -3.76
N GLY A 314 -17.87 30.48 -3.26
CA GLY A 314 -17.79 31.93 -3.09
C GLY A 314 -17.94 32.75 -4.37
N TYR A 315 -17.53 32.22 -5.53
CA TYR A 315 -17.75 32.88 -6.83
C TYR A 315 -19.00 32.37 -7.55
N ARG A 316 -19.34 31.08 -7.45
CA ARG A 316 -20.54 30.51 -8.09
C ARG A 316 -21.84 31.03 -7.49
N LEU A 317 -21.91 31.18 -6.17
CA LEU A 317 -23.08 31.74 -5.49
C LEU A 317 -23.26 33.25 -5.74
N TYR A 318 -22.20 33.94 -6.19
CA TYR A 318 -22.21 35.40 -6.40
C TYR A 318 -22.01 35.76 -7.88
N GLU A 319 -22.61 34.99 -8.78
CA GLU A 319 -22.48 35.18 -10.23
C GLU A 319 -23.06 36.55 -10.68
N GLY A 320 -22.55 37.09 -11.80
CA GLY A 320 -23.06 38.33 -12.42
C GLY A 320 -22.49 39.65 -11.87
N HIS A 321 -21.61 39.63 -10.85
CA HIS A 321 -21.02 40.84 -10.27
C HIS A 321 -19.55 41.04 -10.69
N LYS A 322 -19.04 42.27 -10.68
CA LYS A 322 -17.61 42.54 -11.02
C LYS A 322 -16.62 41.92 -10.02
N SER A 323 -17.00 41.80 -8.75
CA SER A 323 -16.15 41.24 -7.68
C SER A 323 -16.25 39.72 -7.55
N THR A 324 -16.97 39.03 -8.45
CA THR A 324 -17.22 37.59 -8.41
C THR A 324 -15.93 36.78 -8.21
N TYR A 325 -14.93 37.00 -9.05
CA TYR A 325 -13.69 36.22 -9.08
C TYR A 325 -12.57 36.73 -8.16
N TYR A 326 -12.76 37.86 -7.47
CA TYR A 326 -11.70 38.48 -6.65
C TYR A 326 -11.15 37.54 -5.55
N PRO A 327 -11.98 36.82 -4.78
CA PRO A 327 -11.45 35.90 -3.75
C PRO A 327 -10.58 34.80 -4.36
N VAL A 328 -11.00 34.20 -5.48
CA VAL A 328 -10.22 33.15 -6.16
C VAL A 328 -8.91 33.70 -6.72
N MET A 329 -8.94 34.87 -7.34
CA MET A 329 -7.72 35.51 -7.85
C MET A 329 -6.72 35.79 -6.72
N LEU A 330 -7.19 36.31 -5.57
CA LEU A 330 -6.35 36.50 -4.39
C LEU A 330 -5.77 35.17 -3.86
N GLY A 331 -6.59 34.11 -3.84
CA GLY A 331 -6.15 32.78 -3.44
C GLY A 331 -5.09 32.20 -4.39
N LEU A 332 -5.28 32.32 -5.70
CA LEU A 332 -4.31 31.87 -6.70
C LEU A 332 -3.00 32.65 -6.62
N ILE A 333 -3.06 33.99 -6.49
CA ILE A 333 -1.86 34.83 -6.30
C ILE A 333 -1.12 34.41 -5.03
N SER A 334 -1.86 34.19 -3.93
CA SER A 334 -1.29 33.71 -2.68
C SER A 334 -0.59 32.36 -2.85
N LEU A 335 -1.21 31.38 -3.52
CA LEU A 335 -0.60 30.07 -3.77
C LEU A 335 0.66 30.17 -4.63
N VAL A 336 0.67 31.03 -5.65
CA VAL A 336 1.86 31.30 -6.47
C VAL A 336 2.97 31.91 -5.62
N LEU A 337 2.66 32.91 -4.80
CA LEU A 337 3.63 33.53 -3.90
C LEU A 337 4.18 32.53 -2.88
N LEU A 338 3.33 31.68 -2.29
CA LEU A 338 3.74 30.61 -1.38
C LEU A 338 4.66 29.60 -2.06
N THR A 339 4.34 29.21 -3.29
CA THR A 339 5.15 28.26 -4.07
C THR A 339 6.53 28.85 -4.38
N ILE A 340 6.59 30.12 -4.81
CA ILE A 340 7.85 30.84 -5.05
C ILE A 340 8.65 30.95 -3.74
N SER A 341 7.97 31.31 -2.65
CA SER A 341 8.55 31.41 -1.32
C SER A 341 9.19 30.09 -0.86
N LEU A 342 8.45 28.97 -0.94
CA LEU A 342 8.92 27.65 -0.50
C LEU A 342 10.01 27.05 -1.39
N SER A 343 9.99 27.35 -2.69
CA SER A 343 10.98 26.81 -3.64
C SER A 343 12.31 27.58 -3.65
N ASN A 344 12.29 28.87 -3.33
CA ASN A 344 13.48 29.73 -3.45
C ASN A 344 14.11 30.10 -2.08
N PHE A 345 13.40 29.95 -0.97
CA PHE A 345 13.88 30.40 0.34
C PHE A 345 13.67 29.35 1.45
N PRO A 346 14.65 29.18 2.36
CA PRO A 346 14.49 28.29 3.52
C PRO A 346 13.53 28.90 4.56
N MET A 347 12.42 28.20 4.84
CA MET A 347 11.36 28.66 5.75
C MET A 347 11.59 28.28 7.22
N ASN A 348 12.74 28.65 7.79
CA ASN A 348 13.02 28.39 9.20
C ASN A 348 13.15 29.69 10.00
N ALA A 349 12.06 30.06 10.68
CA ALA A 349 12.01 31.26 11.51
C ALA A 349 13.02 31.27 12.68
N LYS A 350 13.48 30.09 13.13
CA LYS A 350 14.46 29.98 14.22
C LYS A 350 15.92 30.04 13.74
N ASN A 351 16.16 29.83 12.45
CA ASN A 351 17.50 29.75 11.87
C ASN A 351 17.68 30.78 10.74
N ILE A 352 17.38 32.06 11.03
CA ILE A 352 17.55 33.15 10.07
C ILE A 352 19.02 33.57 10.07
N THR A 353 19.70 33.38 8.94
CA THR A 353 21.13 33.71 8.81
C THR A 353 21.37 34.90 7.88
N ASN A 354 20.55 35.08 6.85
CA ASN A 354 20.71 36.10 5.82
C ASN A 354 19.45 36.98 5.64
N GLY A 355 19.63 38.17 5.05
CA GLY A 355 18.51 39.06 4.71
C GLY A 355 17.55 38.47 3.66
N SER A 356 18.02 37.55 2.83
CA SER A 356 17.20 36.75 1.90
C SER A 356 16.21 35.84 2.63
N ASP A 357 16.64 35.21 3.72
CA ASP A 357 15.81 34.28 4.50
C ASP A 357 14.66 35.04 5.16
N LEU A 358 14.97 36.24 5.71
CA LEU A 358 13.99 37.14 6.27
C LEU A 358 12.97 37.61 5.22
N PHE A 359 13.44 37.98 4.02
CA PHE A 359 12.54 38.34 2.92
C PHE A 359 11.62 37.18 2.52
N GLY A 360 12.16 35.97 2.38
CA GLY A 360 11.39 34.77 2.08
C GLY A 360 10.29 34.50 3.10
N ILE A 361 10.59 34.60 4.40
CA ILE A 361 9.63 34.41 5.49
C ILE A 361 8.56 35.52 5.50
N LEU A 362 8.94 36.78 5.28
CA LEU A 362 7.98 37.89 5.20
C LEU A 362 7.03 37.73 4.00
N LEU A 363 7.57 37.37 2.85
CA LEU A 363 6.78 37.09 1.65
C LEU A 363 5.82 35.91 1.89
N GLY A 364 6.30 34.84 2.51
CA GLY A 364 5.49 33.67 2.87
C GLY A 364 4.38 34.01 3.88
N THR A 365 4.67 34.85 4.86
CA THR A 365 3.69 35.32 5.85
C THR A 365 2.63 36.20 5.21
N PHE A 366 3.03 37.14 4.35
CA PHE A 366 2.11 37.98 3.58
C PHE A 366 1.23 37.14 2.65
N ALA A 367 1.83 36.20 1.92
CA ALA A 367 1.10 35.28 1.06
C ALA A 367 0.10 34.43 1.84
N THR A 368 0.47 33.89 3.01
CA THR A 368 -0.45 33.18 3.92
C THR A 368 -1.60 34.08 4.36
N GLY A 369 -1.33 35.33 4.70
CA GLY A 369 -2.36 36.33 5.03
C GLY A 369 -3.36 36.54 3.89
N LEU A 370 -2.88 36.66 2.65
CA LEU A 370 -3.74 36.74 1.46
C LEU A 370 -4.60 35.50 1.27
N LEU A 371 -4.07 34.30 1.55
CA LEU A 371 -4.84 33.06 1.49
C LEU A 371 -5.99 33.08 2.49
N VAL A 372 -5.71 33.48 3.74
CA VAL A 372 -6.72 33.58 4.79
C VAL A 372 -7.80 34.58 4.42
N VAL A 373 -7.43 35.75 3.87
CA VAL A 373 -8.40 36.75 3.39
C VAL A 373 -9.28 36.19 2.28
N SER A 374 -8.70 35.47 1.31
CA SER A 374 -9.44 34.80 0.23
C SER A 374 -10.47 33.81 0.77
N LEU A 375 -10.06 32.95 1.71
CA LEU A 375 -10.93 31.96 2.33
C LEU A 375 -12.03 32.61 3.16
N VAL A 376 -11.68 33.57 4.03
CA VAL A 376 -12.67 34.28 4.87
C VAL A 376 -13.68 35.03 4.00
N TRP A 377 -13.25 35.69 2.92
CA TRP A 377 -14.18 36.34 2.01
C TRP A 377 -15.13 35.34 1.36
N SER A 378 -14.61 34.21 0.89
CA SER A 378 -15.41 33.14 0.30
C SER A 378 -16.41 32.56 1.31
N SER A 379 -15.98 32.32 2.55
CA SER A 379 -16.83 31.88 3.66
C SER A 379 -17.95 32.87 3.96
N VAL A 380 -17.64 34.17 4.04
CA VAL A 380 -18.64 35.21 4.30
C VAL A 380 -19.69 35.25 3.20
N ARG A 381 -19.29 35.07 1.92
CA ARG A 381 -20.25 34.97 0.81
C ARG A 381 -21.11 33.73 0.91
N ALA A 382 -20.51 32.56 1.10
CA ALA A 382 -21.23 31.30 1.26
C ALA A 382 -22.17 31.30 2.48
N PHE A 383 -21.83 32.06 3.53
CA PHE A 383 -22.67 32.23 4.72
C PHE A 383 -23.84 33.19 4.48
N ARG A 384 -23.61 34.32 3.80
CA ARG A 384 -24.65 35.34 3.56
C ARG A 384 -25.61 34.99 2.44
N ILE A 385 -25.19 34.19 1.46
CA ILE A 385 -26.00 33.84 0.28
C ILE A 385 -26.65 32.47 0.50
N ASP A 386 -27.98 32.46 0.46
CA ASP A 386 -28.84 31.27 0.59
C ASP A 386 -28.62 30.43 1.86
N ASP A 387 -28.00 31.00 2.91
CA ASP A 387 -27.57 30.30 4.15
C ASP A 387 -26.80 29.00 3.83
N SER A 388 -26.05 29.01 2.72
CA SER A 388 -25.46 27.82 2.12
C SER A 388 -24.45 27.18 3.06
N LEU A 389 -23.54 27.98 3.64
CA LEU A 389 -22.50 27.47 4.54
C LEU A 389 -23.08 26.85 5.81
N ARG A 390 -24.12 27.45 6.41
CA ARG A 390 -24.76 26.89 7.61
C ARG A 390 -25.42 25.56 7.30
N THR A 391 -26.10 25.47 6.17
CA THR A 391 -26.73 24.24 5.70
C THR A 391 -25.67 23.15 5.47
N VAL A 392 -24.59 23.48 4.76
CA VAL A 392 -23.46 22.57 4.49
C VAL A 392 -22.83 22.08 5.80
N MET A 393 -22.56 22.98 6.75
CA MET A 393 -22.01 22.63 8.06
C MET A 393 -22.93 21.70 8.85
N MET A 394 -24.24 21.96 8.85
CA MET A 394 -25.22 21.10 9.53
C MET A 394 -25.34 19.72 8.88
N GLU A 395 -25.39 19.64 7.55
CA GLU A 395 -25.42 18.35 6.84
C GLU A 395 -24.11 17.57 7.02
N THR A 396 -22.97 18.26 7.00
CA THR A 396 -21.66 17.68 7.29
C THR A 396 -21.62 17.11 8.70
N ALA A 397 -22.03 17.88 9.71
CA ALA A 397 -22.03 17.45 11.10
C ALA A 397 -22.97 16.24 11.33
N LYS A 398 -24.16 16.24 10.73
CA LYS A 398 -25.11 15.12 10.82
C LYS A 398 -24.55 13.86 10.19
N THR A 399 -24.04 13.96 8.97
CA THR A 399 -23.47 12.81 8.24
C THR A 399 -22.26 12.27 8.97
N THR A 400 -21.34 13.15 9.38
CA THR A 400 -20.15 12.80 10.14
C THR A 400 -20.49 12.11 11.47
N SER A 401 -21.44 12.66 12.23
CA SER A 401 -21.91 12.06 13.49
C SER A 401 -22.50 10.65 13.27
N LEU A 402 -23.31 10.47 12.22
CA LEU A 402 -23.84 9.17 11.83
C LEU A 402 -22.71 8.16 11.58
N VAL A 403 -21.72 8.52 10.74
CA VAL A 403 -20.57 7.65 10.45
C VAL A 403 -19.85 7.26 11.74
N PHE A 404 -19.50 8.23 12.60
CA PHE A 404 -18.73 7.94 13.81
C PHE A 404 -19.50 7.12 14.86
N ILE A 405 -20.81 7.33 15.01
CA ILE A 405 -21.62 6.51 15.91
C ILE A 405 -21.68 5.06 15.39
N ILE A 406 -21.76 4.86 14.06
CA ILE A 406 -21.70 3.52 13.46
C ILE A 406 -20.33 2.88 13.71
N LEU A 407 -19.22 3.62 13.54
CA LEU A 407 -17.88 3.12 13.84
C LEU A 407 -17.74 2.69 15.30
N LEU A 408 -18.29 3.47 16.24
CA LEU A 408 -18.36 3.13 17.66
C LEU A 408 -19.17 1.86 17.90
N GLY A 409 -20.36 1.82 17.30
CA GLY A 409 -21.27 0.69 17.38
C GLY A 409 -20.65 -0.61 16.91
N ALA A 410 -19.95 -0.54 15.78
CA ALA A 410 -19.29 -1.69 15.18
C ALA A 410 -18.04 -2.11 15.98
N ALA A 411 -17.26 -1.18 16.54
CA ALA A 411 -16.16 -1.53 17.45
C ALA A 411 -16.66 -2.28 18.70
N MET A 412 -17.78 -1.83 19.29
CA MET A 412 -18.43 -2.52 20.41
C MET A 412 -19.01 -3.88 19.99
N LEU A 413 -19.62 -3.96 18.80
CA LEU A 413 -20.14 -5.21 18.26
C LEU A 413 -19.02 -6.23 18.01
N THR A 414 -17.93 -5.84 17.38
CA THR A 414 -16.76 -6.70 17.12
C THR A 414 -16.12 -7.15 18.43
N ALA A 415 -16.03 -6.26 19.42
CA ALA A 415 -15.61 -6.63 20.77
C ALA A 415 -16.54 -7.67 21.41
N ALA A 416 -17.86 -7.46 21.38
CA ALA A 416 -18.83 -8.43 21.91
C ALA A 416 -18.82 -9.77 21.14
N PHE A 417 -18.72 -9.72 19.82
CA PHE A 417 -18.64 -10.89 18.95
C PHE A 417 -17.38 -11.73 19.28
N ARG A 418 -16.23 -11.08 19.45
CA ARG A 418 -14.98 -11.71 19.88
C ARG A 418 -15.08 -12.24 21.32
N ALA A 419 -15.74 -11.51 22.21
CA ALA A 419 -15.97 -11.91 23.59
C ALA A 419 -16.71 -13.25 23.73
N PHE A 420 -17.63 -13.54 22.80
CA PHE A 420 -18.37 -14.82 22.75
C PHE A 420 -17.76 -15.87 21.82
N GLY A 421 -16.54 -15.64 21.32
CA GLY A 421 -15.83 -16.59 20.44
C GLY A 421 -16.32 -16.61 18.99
N GLY A 422 -17.08 -15.61 18.55
CA GLY A 422 -17.64 -15.56 17.18
C GLY A 422 -16.59 -15.58 16.08
N GLU A 423 -15.44 -14.93 16.30
CA GLU A 423 -14.33 -14.87 15.32
C GLU A 423 -13.77 -16.26 15.01
N GLU A 424 -13.57 -17.10 16.04
CA GLU A 424 -13.03 -18.45 15.87
C GLU A 424 -14.02 -19.36 15.13
N ILE A 425 -15.34 -19.14 15.31
CA ILE A 425 -16.37 -19.89 14.58
C ILE A 425 -16.33 -19.55 13.09
N VAL A 426 -16.30 -18.26 12.76
CA VAL A 426 -16.25 -17.82 11.35
C VAL A 426 -14.94 -18.28 10.70
N ARG A 427 -13.83 -18.19 11.44
CA ARG A 427 -12.55 -18.75 11.02
C ARG A 427 -12.63 -20.24 10.76
N HIS A 428 -13.14 -21.03 11.70
CA HIS A 428 -13.26 -22.46 11.55
C HIS A 428 -14.16 -22.82 10.35
N PHE A 429 -15.29 -22.13 10.19
CA PHE A 429 -16.18 -22.31 9.04
C PHE A 429 -15.46 -22.02 7.71
N LEU A 430 -14.83 -20.85 7.56
CA LEU A 430 -14.16 -20.47 6.32
C LEU A 430 -12.99 -21.40 5.99
N VAL A 431 -12.17 -21.77 6.98
CA VAL A 431 -11.00 -22.64 6.77
C VAL A 431 -11.38 -24.12 6.57
N THR A 432 -12.63 -24.52 6.84
CA THR A 432 -13.13 -25.88 6.54
C THR A 432 -13.83 -25.99 5.19
N LEU A 433 -14.11 -24.86 4.51
CA LEU A 433 -14.73 -24.88 3.20
C LEU A 433 -13.83 -25.60 2.17
N PRO A 434 -14.37 -26.54 1.37
CA PRO A 434 -13.63 -27.17 0.29
C PRO A 434 -13.38 -26.19 -0.86
N GLY A 435 -12.27 -26.30 -1.58
CA GLY A 435 -12.03 -25.53 -2.81
C GLY A 435 -11.00 -24.40 -2.74
N GLY A 436 -10.18 -24.35 -1.68
CA GLY A 436 -9.04 -23.43 -1.55
C GLY A 436 -9.44 -21.95 -1.45
N PHE A 437 -8.48 -21.06 -1.69
CA PHE A 437 -8.69 -19.61 -1.58
C PHE A 437 -9.87 -19.09 -2.43
N TRP A 438 -9.96 -19.48 -3.70
CA TRP A 438 -10.94 -18.91 -4.63
C TRP A 438 -12.39 -19.23 -4.25
N PHE A 439 -12.63 -20.42 -3.70
CA PHE A 439 -13.95 -20.76 -3.19
C PHE A 439 -14.29 -19.98 -1.92
N GLN A 440 -13.34 -19.87 -0.97
CA GLN A 440 -13.50 -19.03 0.22
C GLN A 440 -13.80 -17.58 -0.15
N PHE A 441 -13.03 -17.02 -1.09
CA PHE A 441 -13.20 -15.66 -1.61
C PHE A 441 -14.59 -15.49 -2.23
N PHE A 442 -15.04 -16.40 -3.09
CA PHE A 442 -16.37 -16.34 -3.69
C PHE A 442 -17.49 -16.38 -2.64
N VAL A 443 -17.39 -17.28 -1.65
CA VAL A 443 -18.38 -17.37 -0.57
C VAL A 443 -18.42 -16.08 0.26
N VAL A 444 -17.26 -15.51 0.61
CA VAL A 444 -17.20 -14.23 1.33
C VAL A 444 -17.78 -13.09 0.50
N MET A 445 -17.46 -13.02 -0.80
CA MET A 445 -18.05 -12.03 -1.70
C MET A 445 -19.57 -12.20 -1.82
N ALA A 446 -20.08 -13.43 -1.91
CA ALA A 446 -21.51 -13.70 -1.95
C ALA A 446 -22.21 -13.28 -0.65
N VAL A 447 -21.59 -13.54 0.51
CA VAL A 447 -22.11 -13.11 1.81
C VAL A 447 -22.15 -11.59 1.91
N ILE A 448 -21.06 -10.89 1.54
CA ILE A 448 -21.01 -9.42 1.50
C ILE A 448 -22.08 -8.86 0.56
N PHE A 449 -22.26 -9.49 -0.61
CA PHE A 449 -23.25 -9.10 -1.60
C PHE A 449 -24.68 -9.22 -1.05
N VAL A 450 -25.02 -10.31 -0.36
CA VAL A 450 -26.35 -10.48 0.25
C VAL A 450 -26.54 -9.54 1.45
N LEU A 451 -25.51 -9.35 2.27
CA LEU A 451 -25.58 -8.45 3.42
C LEU A 451 -25.78 -6.99 3.00
N GLY A 452 -25.21 -6.57 1.87
CA GLY A 452 -25.37 -5.21 1.36
C GLY A 452 -26.78 -4.89 0.84
N PHE A 453 -27.70 -5.85 0.86
CA PHE A 453 -29.13 -5.58 0.65
C PHE A 453 -29.77 -4.95 1.88
N PHE A 454 -29.24 -5.24 3.07
CA PHE A 454 -29.81 -4.82 4.36
C PHE A 454 -28.92 -3.83 5.11
N LEU A 455 -27.61 -3.91 4.89
CA LEU A 455 -26.60 -3.11 5.56
C LEU A 455 -25.98 -2.09 4.60
N ASP A 456 -25.73 -0.90 5.10
CA ASP A 456 -24.98 0.11 4.37
C ASP A 456 -23.46 -0.28 4.36
N PHE A 457 -22.67 0.34 3.49
CA PHE A 457 -21.28 -0.07 3.24
C PHE A 457 -20.40 0.14 4.48
N ILE A 458 -20.75 1.12 5.32
CA ILE A 458 -20.00 1.45 6.54
C ILE A 458 -20.08 0.26 7.50
N GLU A 459 -21.28 -0.29 7.67
CA GLU A 459 -21.57 -1.43 8.51
C GLU A 459 -20.81 -2.66 8.02
N ILE A 460 -20.84 -2.94 6.72
CA ILE A 460 -20.11 -4.07 6.14
C ILE A 460 -18.61 -3.88 6.35
N ALA A 461 -18.09 -2.68 6.06
CA ALA A 461 -16.67 -2.38 6.18
C ALA A 461 -16.17 -2.56 7.62
N VAL A 462 -16.98 -2.24 8.64
CA VAL A 462 -16.49 -2.25 10.03
C VAL A 462 -16.89 -3.52 10.79
N VAL A 463 -17.95 -4.20 10.37
CA VAL A 463 -18.40 -5.45 11.00
C VAL A 463 -17.87 -6.67 10.26
N VAL A 464 -18.03 -6.74 8.95
CA VAL A 464 -17.75 -7.96 8.18
C VAL A 464 -16.26 -8.05 7.83
N VAL A 465 -15.66 -6.96 7.34
CA VAL A 465 -14.27 -6.96 6.83
C VAL A 465 -13.26 -7.37 7.90
N PRO A 466 -13.29 -6.86 9.15
CA PRO A 466 -12.32 -7.29 10.17
C PRO A 466 -12.41 -8.77 10.52
N ILE A 467 -13.56 -9.42 10.27
CA ILE A 467 -13.75 -10.83 10.51
C ILE A 467 -13.20 -11.66 9.34
N VAL A 468 -13.55 -11.30 8.10
CA VAL A 468 -13.25 -12.13 6.93
C VAL A 468 -11.89 -11.84 6.30
N ALA A 469 -11.43 -10.58 6.33
CA ALA A 469 -10.22 -10.16 5.63
C ALA A 469 -8.92 -10.75 6.21
N PRO A 470 -8.71 -10.83 7.55
CA PRO A 470 -7.50 -11.45 8.08
C PRO A 470 -7.34 -12.91 7.62
N ILE A 471 -8.46 -13.63 7.51
CA ILE A 471 -8.49 -15.02 7.09
C ILE A 471 -8.10 -15.16 5.61
N LEU A 472 -8.65 -14.30 4.74
CA LEU A 472 -8.34 -14.31 3.31
C LEU A 472 -6.90 -13.85 3.03
N LEU A 473 -6.44 -12.80 3.71
CA LEU A 473 -5.10 -12.25 3.53
C LEU A 473 -4.00 -13.16 4.10
N ALA A 474 -4.29 -13.95 5.14
CA ALA A 474 -3.33 -14.89 5.70
C ALA A 474 -3.05 -16.07 4.75
N ASN A 475 -4.00 -16.42 3.87
CA ASN A 475 -3.89 -17.60 2.99
C ASN A 475 -2.71 -17.44 2.00
N PRO A 476 -1.70 -18.33 2.04
CA PRO A 476 -0.51 -18.22 1.20
C PRO A 476 -0.69 -18.69 -0.24
N GLU A 477 -1.79 -19.40 -0.57
CA GLU A 477 -2.06 -19.91 -1.93
C GLU A 477 -2.24 -18.79 -2.96
N ALA A 478 -3.04 -17.78 -2.61
CA ALA A 478 -3.33 -16.67 -3.52
C ALA A 478 -2.51 -15.42 -3.21
N ASN A 479 -2.00 -15.28 -1.98
CA ASN A 479 -1.15 -14.16 -1.54
C ASN A 479 -1.63 -12.78 -2.04
N VAL A 480 -2.93 -12.53 -1.85
CA VAL A 480 -3.56 -11.31 -2.36
C VAL A 480 -3.16 -10.10 -1.52
N THR A 481 -3.06 -8.93 -2.17
CA THR A 481 -2.79 -7.68 -1.46
C THR A 481 -4.05 -7.19 -0.74
N ALA A 482 -3.87 -6.48 0.38
CA ALA A 482 -4.94 -5.75 1.04
C ALA A 482 -5.58 -4.73 0.09
N VAL A 483 -4.78 -4.16 -0.83
CA VAL A 483 -5.26 -3.20 -1.82
C VAL A 483 -6.29 -3.83 -2.76
N TRP A 484 -5.92 -4.95 -3.36
CA TRP A 484 -6.79 -5.68 -4.27
C TRP A 484 -8.07 -6.16 -3.57
N LEU A 485 -7.95 -6.73 -2.36
CA LEU A 485 -9.11 -7.19 -1.61
C LEU A 485 -10.08 -6.05 -1.29
N GLY A 486 -9.58 -4.86 -0.94
CA GLY A 486 -10.41 -3.69 -0.67
C GLY A 486 -11.15 -3.17 -1.88
N VAL A 487 -10.49 -3.11 -3.05
CA VAL A 487 -11.15 -2.74 -4.30
C VAL A 487 -12.24 -3.74 -4.66
N MET A 488 -11.97 -5.04 -4.52
CA MET A 488 -12.97 -6.09 -4.79
C MET A 488 -14.18 -5.99 -3.86
N ILE A 489 -13.96 -5.77 -2.57
CA ILE A 489 -15.04 -5.53 -1.59
C ILE A 489 -15.83 -4.27 -1.97
N GLY A 490 -15.15 -3.17 -2.34
CA GLY A 490 -15.78 -1.92 -2.75
C GLY A 490 -16.68 -2.08 -3.98
N LEU A 491 -16.18 -2.76 -5.03
CA LEU A 491 -16.96 -3.07 -6.24
C LEU A 491 -18.17 -3.97 -5.92
N ASN A 492 -17.99 -4.94 -5.03
CA ASN A 492 -19.05 -5.86 -4.64
C ASN A 492 -20.17 -5.16 -3.84
N ILE A 493 -19.79 -4.34 -2.85
CA ILE A 493 -20.73 -3.54 -2.07
C ILE A 493 -21.50 -2.58 -3.01
N GLN A 494 -20.81 -1.95 -3.95
CA GLN A 494 -21.45 -1.10 -4.96
C GLN A 494 -22.50 -1.84 -5.79
N THR A 495 -22.20 -3.07 -6.19
CA THR A 495 -23.13 -3.90 -6.97
C THR A 495 -24.35 -4.28 -6.12
N SER A 496 -24.13 -4.60 -4.85
CA SER A 496 -25.21 -4.90 -3.90
C SER A 496 -26.17 -3.71 -3.73
N PHE A 497 -25.64 -2.49 -3.61
CA PHE A 497 -26.43 -1.26 -3.46
C PHE A 497 -27.38 -0.98 -4.64
N LEU A 498 -27.12 -1.63 -5.77
CA LEU A 498 -27.84 -1.46 -7.01
C LEU A 498 -28.83 -2.60 -7.28
N THR A 499 -28.77 -3.71 -6.53
CA THR A 499 -29.48 -4.96 -6.85
C THR A 499 -30.93 -4.99 -6.30
N PRO A 500 -31.96 -5.17 -7.15
CA PRO A 500 -33.35 -5.34 -6.70
C PRO A 500 -33.56 -6.62 -5.86
N PRO A 501 -34.56 -6.64 -4.95
CA PRO A 501 -35.53 -5.58 -4.67
C PRO A 501 -35.04 -4.53 -3.66
N PHE A 502 -33.89 -4.76 -3.02
CA PHE A 502 -33.46 -4.03 -1.82
C PHE A 502 -32.40 -2.93 -2.04
N GLY A 503 -31.85 -2.78 -3.25
CA GLY A 503 -30.78 -1.82 -3.50
C GLY A 503 -31.12 -0.39 -3.04
N PHE A 504 -30.37 0.14 -2.07
CA PHE A 504 -30.59 1.47 -1.49
C PHE A 504 -30.65 2.58 -2.53
N ALA A 505 -29.79 2.52 -3.56
CA ALA A 505 -29.80 3.48 -4.65
C ALA A 505 -31.16 3.51 -5.37
N LEU A 506 -31.83 2.37 -5.50
CA LEU A 506 -33.13 2.27 -6.15
C LEU A 506 -34.22 2.93 -5.31
N PHE A 507 -34.18 2.77 -3.99
CA PHE A 507 -35.12 3.41 -3.07
C PHE A 507 -34.91 4.92 -2.98
N TYR A 508 -33.66 5.38 -2.95
CA TYR A 508 -33.34 6.81 -3.00
C TYR A 508 -33.84 7.45 -4.28
N LEU A 509 -33.61 6.80 -5.44
CA LEU A 509 -34.15 7.28 -6.71
C LEU A 509 -35.68 7.26 -6.72
N ARG A 510 -36.29 6.19 -6.20
CA ARG A 510 -37.76 6.10 -6.12
C ARG A 510 -38.36 7.19 -5.25
N GLY A 511 -37.67 7.62 -4.19
CA GLY A 511 -38.10 8.70 -3.30
C GLY A 511 -38.24 10.06 -4.00
N VAL A 512 -37.47 10.30 -5.07
CA VAL A 512 -37.52 11.54 -5.86
C VAL A 512 -38.15 11.40 -7.24
N ALA A 513 -38.31 10.16 -7.74
CA ALA A 513 -38.83 9.92 -9.06
C ALA A 513 -40.33 10.30 -9.17
N PRO A 514 -40.74 10.98 -10.27
CA PRO A 514 -42.14 11.32 -10.50
C PRO A 514 -42.98 10.06 -10.72
N ALA A 515 -44.28 10.14 -10.40
CA ALA A 515 -45.21 8.99 -10.45
C ALA A 515 -45.31 8.32 -11.84
N ILE A 516 -44.89 9.00 -12.91
CA ILE A 516 -44.81 8.45 -14.27
C ILE A 516 -43.77 7.33 -14.41
N VAL A 517 -42.74 7.29 -13.55
CA VAL A 517 -41.71 6.25 -13.51
C VAL A 517 -42.11 5.20 -12.46
N ARG A 518 -42.43 3.98 -12.90
CA ARG A 518 -42.82 2.90 -11.99
C ARG A 518 -41.58 2.23 -11.41
N THR A 519 -41.70 1.63 -10.22
CA THR A 519 -40.61 0.86 -9.60
C THR A 519 -40.07 -0.25 -10.52
N VAL A 520 -40.95 -0.89 -11.29
CA VAL A 520 -40.57 -1.90 -12.30
C VAL A 520 -39.70 -1.30 -13.40
N ASP A 521 -39.94 -0.04 -13.79
CA ASP A 521 -39.14 0.64 -14.81
C ASP A 521 -37.70 0.87 -14.28
N ILE A 522 -37.56 1.22 -12.99
CA ILE A 522 -36.27 1.36 -12.28
C ILE A 522 -35.55 0.01 -12.22
N TYR A 523 -36.23 -1.05 -11.78
CA TYR A 523 -35.63 -2.39 -11.67
C TYR A 523 -35.19 -2.93 -13.02
N LYS A 524 -36.00 -2.80 -14.07
CA LYS A 524 -35.60 -3.20 -15.43
C LYS A 524 -34.45 -2.35 -15.96
N GLY A 525 -34.42 -1.07 -15.61
CA GLY A 525 -33.38 -0.13 -16.01
C GLY A 525 -32.00 -0.50 -15.49
N VAL A 526 -31.94 -1.08 -14.29
CA VAL A 526 -30.69 -1.30 -13.58
C VAL A 526 -30.00 -2.64 -13.87
N VAL A 527 -30.76 -3.66 -14.29
CA VAL A 527 -30.24 -5.00 -14.59
C VAL A 527 -29.02 -4.99 -15.53
N PRO A 528 -28.99 -4.23 -16.64
CA PRO A 528 -27.81 -4.16 -17.50
C PRO A 528 -26.58 -3.61 -16.77
N PHE A 529 -26.75 -2.60 -15.92
CA PHE A 529 -25.64 -2.01 -15.16
C PHE A 529 -25.09 -2.96 -14.10
N ILE A 530 -25.95 -3.75 -13.44
CA ILE A 530 -25.50 -4.83 -12.54
C ILE A 530 -24.66 -5.85 -13.32
N GLY A 531 -25.10 -6.24 -14.52
CA GLY A 531 -24.31 -7.13 -15.39
C GLY A 531 -22.94 -6.55 -15.73
N LEU A 532 -22.86 -5.24 -16.02
CA LEU A 532 -21.58 -4.55 -16.27
C LEU A 532 -20.70 -4.47 -15.02
N GLN A 533 -21.27 -4.30 -13.82
CA GLN A 533 -20.52 -4.30 -12.56
C GLN A 533 -19.96 -5.69 -12.25
N LEU A 534 -20.75 -6.74 -12.40
CA LEU A 534 -20.28 -8.12 -12.25
C LEU A 534 -19.18 -8.44 -13.27
N MET A 535 -19.32 -7.97 -14.52
CA MET A 535 -18.27 -8.11 -15.52
C MET A 535 -17.00 -7.37 -15.13
N ALA A 536 -17.09 -6.14 -14.62
CA ALA A 536 -15.94 -5.39 -14.13
C ALA A 536 -15.27 -6.09 -12.93
N LEU A 537 -16.06 -6.63 -12.00
CA LEU A 537 -15.58 -7.41 -10.87
C LEU A 537 -14.78 -8.65 -11.35
N VAL A 538 -15.28 -9.37 -12.36
CA VAL A 538 -14.56 -10.49 -12.97
C VAL A 538 -13.26 -10.04 -13.65
N ILE A 539 -13.29 -8.93 -14.41
CA ILE A 539 -12.09 -8.39 -15.08
C ILE A 539 -11.01 -8.04 -14.05
N VAL A 540 -11.37 -7.35 -12.96
CA VAL A 540 -10.46 -6.97 -11.89
C VAL A 540 -9.97 -8.19 -11.10
N ALA A 541 -10.83 -9.22 -10.95
CA ALA A 541 -10.44 -10.46 -10.29
C ALA A 541 -9.36 -11.22 -11.07
N LEU A 542 -9.50 -11.27 -12.41
CA LEU A 542 -8.57 -11.97 -13.30
C LEU A 542 -7.28 -11.18 -13.55
N MET A 543 -7.30 -9.85 -13.38
CA MET A 543 -6.17 -8.96 -13.66
C MET A 543 -5.81 -8.10 -12.44
N PRO A 544 -5.13 -8.66 -11.42
CA PRO A 544 -4.72 -7.91 -10.21
C PRO A 544 -3.86 -6.68 -10.48
N SER A 545 -3.13 -6.67 -11.61
CA SER A 545 -2.30 -5.55 -12.03
C SER A 545 -3.10 -4.26 -12.26
N LEU A 546 -4.39 -4.34 -12.59
CA LEU A 546 -5.27 -3.17 -12.69
C LEU A 546 -5.37 -2.41 -11.36
N VAL A 547 -5.22 -3.12 -10.25
CA VAL A 547 -5.29 -2.54 -8.90
C VAL A 547 -3.91 -2.27 -8.33
N ASN A 548 -2.98 -3.22 -8.45
CA ASN A 548 -1.69 -3.13 -7.75
C ASN A 548 -0.63 -2.31 -8.48
N TYR A 549 -0.69 -2.19 -9.82
CA TYR A 549 0.39 -1.56 -10.58
C TYR A 549 0.55 -0.07 -10.28
N LEU A 550 -0.56 0.68 -10.26
CA LEU A 550 -0.52 2.13 -10.06
C LEU A 550 -0.02 2.52 -8.65
N PRO A 551 -0.50 1.89 -7.55
CA PRO A 551 0.09 2.05 -6.22
C PRO A 551 1.59 1.72 -6.18
N ASN A 552 2.01 0.56 -6.69
CA ASN A 552 3.41 0.15 -6.68
C ASN A 552 4.29 1.12 -7.46
N ARG A 553 3.83 1.56 -8.64
CA ARG A 553 4.52 2.54 -9.47
C ARG A 553 4.69 3.86 -8.75
N SER A 554 3.66 4.36 -8.08
CA SER A 554 3.74 5.65 -7.36
C SER A 554 4.71 5.55 -6.19
N SER A 555 4.62 4.49 -5.40
CA SER A 555 5.46 4.25 -4.23
C SER A 555 6.94 4.08 -4.60
N LEU A 556 7.24 3.32 -5.66
CA LEU A 556 8.62 3.05 -6.09
C LEU A 556 9.28 4.21 -6.84
N LEU A 557 8.50 5.14 -7.40
CA LEU A 557 9.03 6.36 -8.05
C LEU A 557 9.11 7.56 -7.10
N ALA A 558 8.53 7.46 -5.90
CA ALA A 558 8.54 8.53 -4.92
C ALA A 558 9.95 8.84 -4.40
N GLU A 559 10.16 10.05 -3.89
CA GLU A 559 11.42 10.41 -3.24
C GLU A 559 11.71 9.58 -1.99
N SER A 560 10.66 9.14 -1.31
CA SER A 560 10.68 8.24 -0.15
C SER A 560 10.68 6.75 -0.53
N SER A 561 10.99 6.42 -1.80
CA SER A 561 11.03 5.04 -2.27
C SER A 561 11.99 4.18 -1.43
N PRO A 562 11.60 2.92 -1.13
CA PRO A 562 12.46 2.01 -0.39
C PRO A 562 13.77 1.74 -1.15
N PRO A 563 14.91 1.60 -0.45
CA PRO A 563 16.18 1.32 -1.11
C PRO A 563 16.14 -0.04 -1.82
N PRO A 564 16.87 -0.22 -2.93
CA PRO A 564 16.95 -1.47 -3.68
C PRO A 564 17.34 -2.69 -2.84
N ARG A 565 18.03 -2.50 -1.70
CA ARG A 565 18.39 -3.56 -0.75
C ARG A 565 17.21 -4.12 0.06
N ASN A 566 16.04 -3.49 -0.01
CA ASN A 566 14.86 -3.94 0.73
C ASN A 566 14.53 -5.40 0.38
N PRO A 567 14.41 -6.32 1.37
CA PRO A 567 14.16 -7.73 1.11
C PRO A 567 12.89 -8.01 0.29
N ARG A 568 11.85 -7.16 0.41
CA ARG A 568 10.59 -7.32 -0.33
C ARG A 568 10.72 -7.13 -1.83
N LEU A 569 11.72 -6.35 -2.28
CA LEU A 569 11.95 -6.05 -3.69
C LEU A 569 12.89 -7.05 -4.36
N GLN A 570 13.60 -7.87 -3.57
CA GLN A 570 14.72 -8.66 -4.08
C GLN A 570 14.29 -9.62 -5.19
N TYR A 571 13.15 -10.30 -5.04
CA TYR A 571 12.69 -11.22 -6.08
C TYR A 571 12.56 -10.52 -7.45
N CYS A 572 11.87 -9.38 -7.50
CA CYS A 572 11.66 -8.65 -8.75
C CYS A 572 12.94 -7.95 -9.24
N LEU A 573 13.85 -7.61 -8.32
CA LEU A 573 15.16 -7.09 -8.68
C LEU A 573 16.06 -8.18 -9.28
N ASP A 574 16.02 -9.41 -8.74
CA ASP A 574 16.72 -10.58 -9.29
C ASP A 574 16.20 -10.86 -10.72
N GLU A 575 14.88 -10.79 -10.94
CA GLU A 575 14.25 -10.92 -12.26
C GLU A 575 14.69 -9.83 -13.25
N TYR A 576 14.70 -8.56 -12.82
CA TYR A 576 15.22 -7.46 -13.63
C TYR A 576 16.69 -7.66 -13.99
N ASN A 577 17.53 -8.03 -13.02
CA ASN A 577 18.96 -8.25 -13.23
C ASN A 577 19.24 -9.44 -14.15
N HIS A 578 18.40 -10.47 -14.14
CA HIS A 578 18.54 -11.61 -15.04
C HIS A 578 18.17 -11.25 -16.48
N GLY A 579 17.12 -10.43 -16.68
CA GLY A 579 16.84 -9.83 -17.99
C GLY A 579 18.01 -8.97 -18.48
N PHE A 580 18.51 -8.07 -17.62
CA PHE A 580 19.66 -7.23 -17.94
C PHE A 580 20.90 -8.04 -18.30
N ALA A 581 21.20 -9.11 -17.55
CA ALA A 581 22.35 -9.98 -17.80
C ALA A 581 22.27 -10.68 -19.16
N LYS A 582 21.06 -11.06 -19.61
CA LYS A 582 20.84 -11.66 -20.93
C LYS A 582 21.05 -10.66 -22.06
N ASP A 583 20.53 -9.44 -21.90
CA ASP A 583 20.54 -8.43 -22.96
C ASP A 583 21.89 -7.71 -23.08
N PHE A 584 22.53 -7.40 -21.94
CA PHE A 584 23.73 -6.54 -21.87
C PHE A 584 24.96 -7.22 -21.27
N GLY A 585 24.83 -8.44 -20.73
CA GLY A 585 25.95 -9.11 -20.06
C GLY A 585 27.12 -9.42 -20.98
N ALA A 586 26.87 -9.71 -22.27
CA ALA A 586 27.93 -9.95 -23.25
C ALA A 586 28.74 -8.68 -23.54
N ASP A 587 28.06 -7.53 -23.69
CA ASP A 587 28.69 -6.23 -23.91
C ASP A 587 29.52 -5.81 -22.70
N LEU A 588 29.01 -6.05 -21.49
CA LEU A 588 29.73 -5.76 -20.25
C LEU A 588 31.04 -6.55 -20.16
N ARG A 589 31.02 -7.84 -20.53
CA ARG A 589 32.23 -8.67 -20.60
C ARG A 589 33.22 -8.17 -21.67
N ALA A 590 32.72 -7.79 -22.84
CA ALA A 590 33.56 -7.26 -23.91
C ALA A 590 34.25 -5.95 -23.49
N ASN A 591 33.53 -5.06 -22.80
CA ASN A 591 34.09 -3.79 -22.32
C ASN A 591 35.10 -3.97 -21.17
N LEU A 592 35.03 -5.06 -20.42
CA LEU A 592 35.99 -5.40 -19.37
C LEU A 592 37.23 -6.16 -19.87
N SER A 593 37.24 -6.65 -21.12
CA SER A 593 38.36 -7.39 -21.68
C SER A 593 39.71 -6.65 -21.66
N PRO A 594 39.79 -5.31 -21.81
CA PRO A 594 41.07 -4.59 -21.74
C PRO A 594 41.73 -4.67 -20.35
N LEU A 595 40.96 -4.94 -19.29
CA LEU A 595 41.52 -5.13 -17.95
C LEU A 595 42.23 -6.47 -17.82
N ALA A 596 41.79 -7.49 -18.57
CA ALA A 596 42.40 -8.81 -18.54
C ALA A 596 43.79 -8.86 -19.21
N SER A 597 44.12 -7.87 -20.04
CA SER A 597 45.43 -7.77 -20.71
C SER A 597 46.52 -7.08 -19.89
N LEU A 598 46.21 -6.56 -18.70
CA LEU A 598 47.19 -5.92 -17.83
C LEU A 598 48.01 -6.97 -17.05
N GLU A 599 49.34 -6.89 -17.09
CA GLU A 599 50.22 -7.83 -16.38
C GLU A 599 50.25 -7.55 -14.87
N ALA A 600 50.10 -8.60 -14.05
CA ALA A 600 50.02 -8.49 -12.58
C ALA A 600 51.27 -7.89 -11.90
N LYS A 601 52.40 -7.80 -12.61
CA LYS A 601 53.65 -7.25 -12.09
C LYS A 601 53.67 -5.71 -12.04
N ASP A 602 52.85 -5.07 -12.88
CA ASP A 602 52.79 -3.60 -13.05
C ASP A 602 51.64 -2.97 -12.24
N LEU A 603 50.97 -3.78 -11.41
CA LEU A 603 49.81 -3.42 -10.61
C LEU A 603 50.15 -3.47 -9.12
N PRO A 604 49.74 -2.46 -8.31
CA PRO A 604 49.72 -2.57 -6.87
C PRO A 604 48.90 -3.81 -6.45
N LYS A 605 49.31 -4.52 -5.40
CA LYS A 605 48.65 -5.77 -4.97
C LYS A 605 47.17 -5.56 -4.67
N SER A 606 46.85 -4.38 -4.13
CA SER A 606 45.47 -3.97 -3.85
C SER A 606 44.63 -3.87 -5.12
N VAL A 607 45.16 -3.26 -6.20
CA VAL A 607 44.46 -3.14 -7.49
C VAL A 607 44.36 -4.49 -8.20
N ALA A 608 45.42 -5.31 -8.17
CA ALA A 608 45.39 -6.66 -8.70
C ALA A 608 44.30 -7.52 -8.02
N LYS A 609 44.15 -7.37 -6.69
CA LYS A 609 43.07 -7.99 -5.92
C LYS A 609 41.69 -7.49 -6.34
N PHE A 610 41.48 -6.18 -6.42
CA PHE A 610 40.18 -5.62 -6.84
C PHE A 610 39.81 -6.04 -8.26
N MET A 611 40.78 -6.08 -9.17
CA MET A 611 40.57 -6.53 -10.55
C MET A 611 40.20 -8.01 -10.61
N GLN A 612 40.86 -8.85 -9.81
CA GLN A 612 40.51 -10.27 -9.70
C GLN A 612 39.11 -10.47 -9.12
N GLU A 613 38.78 -9.78 -8.02
CA GLU A 613 37.48 -9.88 -7.34
C GLU A 613 36.34 -9.27 -8.17
N GLY A 614 36.59 -8.19 -8.92
CA GLY A 614 35.60 -7.56 -9.80
C GLY A 614 35.41 -8.32 -11.12
N VAL A 615 36.46 -8.49 -11.92
CA VAL A 615 36.34 -9.04 -13.29
C VAL A 615 35.99 -10.53 -13.25
N LYS A 616 36.65 -11.36 -12.44
CA LYS A 616 36.27 -12.78 -12.30
C LYS A 616 35.00 -12.96 -11.45
N GLY A 617 34.75 -12.05 -10.50
CA GLY A 617 33.54 -12.07 -9.70
C GLY A 617 32.28 -11.83 -10.53
N LEU A 618 32.37 -11.09 -11.64
CA LEU A 618 31.24 -10.82 -12.52
C LEU A 618 30.67 -12.10 -13.16
N ASP A 619 31.52 -12.96 -13.73
CA ASP A 619 31.08 -14.23 -14.32
C ASP A 619 30.50 -15.17 -13.25
N ALA A 620 31.13 -15.23 -12.08
CA ALA A 620 30.60 -15.99 -10.94
C ALA A 620 29.25 -15.45 -10.45
N THR A 621 29.05 -14.13 -10.49
CA THR A 621 27.80 -13.47 -10.11
C THR A 621 26.68 -13.80 -11.09
N TYR A 622 26.94 -13.75 -12.40
CA TYR A 622 25.93 -14.13 -13.40
C TYR A 622 25.62 -15.63 -13.37
N ALA A 623 26.62 -16.48 -13.17
CA ALA A 623 26.38 -17.91 -12.97
C ALA A 623 25.53 -18.19 -11.71
N ALA A 624 25.77 -17.46 -10.62
CA ALA A 624 24.96 -17.55 -9.41
C ALA A 624 23.53 -17.01 -9.63
N LEU A 625 23.36 -15.99 -10.46
CA LEU A 625 22.05 -15.47 -10.85
C LEU A 625 21.26 -16.50 -11.66
N ASP A 626 21.87 -17.11 -12.67
CA ASP A 626 21.25 -18.18 -13.45
C ASP A 626 20.87 -19.38 -12.58
N ALA A 627 21.71 -19.71 -11.59
CA ALA A 627 21.44 -20.79 -10.64
C ALA A 627 20.16 -20.57 -9.81
N ILE A 628 19.76 -19.33 -9.54
CA ILE A 628 18.48 -19.02 -8.88
C ILE A 628 17.31 -19.52 -9.73
N PHE A 629 17.29 -19.17 -11.02
CA PHE A 629 16.18 -19.53 -11.92
C PHE A 629 16.17 -21.03 -12.23
N VAL A 630 17.33 -21.67 -12.29
CA VAL A 630 17.42 -23.14 -12.40
C VAL A 630 16.84 -23.82 -11.15
N ALA A 631 17.11 -23.29 -9.95
CA ALA A 631 16.52 -23.81 -8.72
C ALA A 631 15.01 -23.56 -8.67
N GLU A 632 14.54 -22.40 -9.13
CA GLU A 632 13.12 -22.05 -9.22
C GLU A 632 12.36 -22.96 -10.20
N ASP A 633 12.95 -23.27 -11.36
CA ASP A 633 12.41 -24.25 -12.31
C ASP A 633 12.34 -25.66 -11.70
N ALA A 634 13.34 -26.05 -10.89
CA ALA A 634 13.32 -27.33 -10.17
C ALA A 634 12.18 -27.40 -9.13
N ILE A 635 11.90 -26.30 -8.44
CA ILE A 635 10.75 -26.16 -7.53
C ILE A 635 9.46 -26.33 -8.32
N ASN A 636 9.28 -25.58 -9.42
CA ASN A 636 8.06 -25.60 -10.24
C ASN A 636 7.77 -27.00 -10.80
N ASN A 637 8.81 -27.71 -11.27
CA ASN A 637 8.68 -29.08 -11.78
C ASN A 637 8.32 -30.09 -10.68
N SER A 638 8.84 -29.91 -9.47
CA SER A 638 8.58 -30.81 -8.33
C SER A 638 7.26 -30.49 -7.61
N ALA A 639 6.80 -29.24 -7.70
CA ALA A 639 5.60 -28.74 -7.02
C ALA A 639 4.33 -29.50 -7.42
N GLY A 640 4.21 -29.90 -8.69
CA GLY A 640 3.04 -30.64 -9.19
C GLY A 640 2.80 -31.97 -8.48
N ALA A 641 3.86 -32.70 -8.13
CA ALA A 641 3.79 -33.96 -7.40
C ALA A 641 3.74 -33.77 -5.88
N TYR A 642 4.44 -32.75 -5.37
CA TYR A 642 4.52 -32.47 -3.94
C TYR A 642 3.22 -31.87 -3.37
N ARG A 643 2.60 -30.93 -4.09
CA ARG A 643 1.45 -30.14 -3.59
C ARG A 643 0.25 -31.01 -3.16
N PRO A 644 -0.21 -32.02 -3.92
CA PRO A 644 -1.32 -32.86 -3.49
C PRO A 644 -1.05 -33.59 -2.17
N VAL A 645 0.18 -34.11 -2.00
CA VAL A 645 0.61 -34.82 -0.79
C VAL A 645 0.70 -33.84 0.38
N LEU A 646 1.31 -32.67 0.17
CA LEU A 646 1.37 -31.59 1.17
C LEU A 646 -0.04 -31.20 1.63
N THR A 647 -0.97 -30.93 0.71
CA THR A 647 -2.35 -30.55 1.06
C THR A 647 -3.06 -31.65 1.86
N GLN A 648 -2.87 -32.92 1.49
CA GLN A 648 -3.43 -34.04 2.25
C GLN A 648 -2.86 -34.10 3.66
N VAL A 649 -1.54 -34.08 3.82
CA VAL A 649 -0.88 -34.17 5.13
C VAL A 649 -1.21 -32.96 5.99
N ARG A 650 -1.16 -31.75 5.43
CA ARG A 650 -1.53 -30.52 6.16
C ARG A 650 -2.97 -30.54 6.63
N LYS A 651 -3.90 -31.09 5.83
CA LYS A 651 -5.30 -31.27 6.25
C LYS A 651 -5.40 -32.20 7.45
N VAL A 652 -4.69 -33.32 7.44
CA VAL A 652 -4.65 -34.27 8.56
C VAL A 652 -3.99 -33.66 9.81
N GLU A 653 -2.85 -32.99 9.65
CA GLU A 653 -2.16 -32.30 10.75
C GLU A 653 -3.02 -31.20 11.37
N LYS A 654 -3.83 -30.50 10.57
CA LYS A 654 -4.77 -29.49 11.06
C LYS A 654 -5.84 -30.11 11.97
N GLU A 655 -6.42 -31.25 11.57
CA GLU A 655 -7.40 -31.98 12.40
C GLU A 655 -6.76 -32.50 13.70
N ILE A 656 -5.54 -33.04 13.62
CA ILE A 656 -4.77 -33.48 14.79
C ILE A 656 -4.56 -32.30 15.76
N ARG A 657 -4.10 -31.15 15.26
CA ARG A 657 -3.88 -29.94 16.07
C ARG A 657 -5.15 -29.43 16.74
N LEU A 658 -6.29 -29.53 16.05
CA LEU A 658 -7.58 -29.11 16.61
C LEU A 658 -7.95 -29.98 17.81
N LEU A 659 -7.82 -31.31 17.67
CA LEU A 659 -8.03 -32.27 18.76
C LEU A 659 -7.01 -32.10 19.90
N GLU A 660 -5.74 -31.82 19.59
CA GLU A 660 -4.70 -31.55 20.60
C GLU A 660 -4.99 -30.26 21.38
N SER A 661 -5.48 -29.21 20.72
CA SER A 661 -5.92 -27.97 21.37
C SER A 661 -7.15 -28.21 22.26
N GLU A 662 -8.12 -29.00 21.82
CA GLU A 662 -9.26 -29.42 22.65
C GLU A 662 -8.78 -30.18 23.89
N ASN A 663 -7.89 -31.16 23.71
CA ASN A 663 -7.30 -31.92 24.81
C ASN A 663 -6.54 -31.02 25.79
N GLN A 664 -5.81 -30.01 25.31
CA GLN A 664 -5.15 -29.03 26.19
C GLN A 664 -6.15 -28.20 27.00
N ARG A 665 -7.25 -27.75 26.38
CA ARG A 665 -8.31 -27.01 27.09
C ARG A 665 -8.96 -27.88 28.16
N ASP A 666 -9.28 -29.12 27.81
CA ASP A 666 -9.87 -30.09 28.75
C ASP A 666 -8.89 -30.42 29.89
N ALA A 667 -7.61 -30.61 29.59
CA ALA A 667 -6.57 -30.83 30.60
C ALA A 667 -6.39 -29.62 31.54
N GLN A 668 -6.46 -28.39 31.01
CA GLN A 668 -6.45 -27.18 31.83
C GLN A 668 -7.72 -27.05 32.68
N ALA A 669 -8.88 -27.48 32.17
CA ALA A 669 -10.10 -27.51 32.95
C ALA A 669 -9.97 -28.52 34.11
N ILE A 670 -9.43 -29.72 33.84
CA ILE A 670 -9.12 -30.74 34.85
C ILE A 670 -8.19 -30.18 35.93
N SER A 671 -7.10 -29.51 35.56
CA SER A 671 -6.12 -28.99 36.53
C SER A 671 -6.66 -27.87 37.41
N ARG A 672 -7.68 -27.14 36.95
CA ARG A 672 -8.35 -26.07 37.71
C ARG A 672 -9.48 -26.59 38.61
N MET A 673 -9.92 -27.83 38.45
CA MET A 673 -11.00 -28.41 39.26
C MET A 673 -10.48 -29.01 40.56
N SER A 674 -11.21 -28.80 41.67
CA SER A 674 -10.93 -29.47 42.93
C SER A 674 -11.38 -30.94 42.88
N THR A 675 -10.68 -31.82 43.58
CA THR A 675 -10.96 -33.26 43.71
C THR A 675 -12.18 -33.58 44.58
N ALA A 676 -13.07 -32.62 44.81
CA ALA A 676 -14.30 -32.83 45.57
C ALA A 676 -15.27 -33.77 44.82
N GLU A 677 -16.05 -34.55 45.58
CA GLU A 677 -16.98 -35.57 45.07
C GLU A 677 -18.00 -35.01 44.05
N SER A 678 -18.33 -33.71 44.13
CA SER A 678 -19.22 -33.03 43.19
C SER A 678 -18.69 -32.96 41.75
N ASN A 679 -17.36 -33.05 41.56
CA ASN A 679 -16.71 -32.91 40.26
C ASN A 679 -16.37 -34.25 39.60
N ALA A 680 -16.60 -35.38 40.27
CA ALA A 680 -16.18 -36.71 39.80
C ALA A 680 -16.79 -37.09 38.44
N ALA A 681 -18.07 -36.81 38.22
CA ALA A 681 -18.73 -37.08 36.94
C ALA A 681 -18.17 -36.23 35.78
N ARG A 682 -17.85 -34.95 36.05
CA ARG A 682 -17.28 -34.04 35.05
C ARG A 682 -15.83 -34.39 34.73
N LEU A 683 -15.06 -34.80 35.74
CA LEU A 683 -13.70 -35.32 35.57
C LEU A 683 -13.68 -36.57 34.67
N ALA A 684 -14.54 -37.55 34.94
CA ALA A 684 -14.66 -38.75 34.11
C ALA A 684 -15.07 -38.42 32.66
N GLN A 685 -15.97 -37.45 32.47
CA GLN A 685 -16.38 -37.00 31.14
C GLN A 685 -15.21 -36.38 30.35
N LEU A 686 -14.44 -35.47 30.97
CA LEU A 686 -13.32 -34.81 30.31
C LEU A 686 -12.16 -35.78 30.03
N GLN A 687 -11.86 -36.70 30.96
CA GLN A 687 -10.88 -37.76 30.72
C GLN A 687 -11.31 -38.70 29.59
N GLY A 688 -12.60 -39.04 29.51
CA GLY A 688 -13.15 -39.82 28.40
C GLY A 688 -13.07 -39.08 27.07
N ALA A 689 -13.32 -37.76 27.04
CA ALA A 689 -13.16 -36.93 25.87
C ALA A 689 -11.71 -36.90 25.37
N ILE A 690 -10.74 -36.70 26.29
CA ILE A 690 -9.31 -36.74 25.98
C ILE A 690 -8.92 -38.09 25.37
N ALA A 691 -9.31 -39.21 26.00
CA ALA A 691 -8.98 -40.54 25.49
C ALA A 691 -9.63 -40.81 24.11
N GLY A 692 -10.86 -40.36 23.90
CA GLY A 692 -11.53 -40.47 22.60
C GLY A 692 -10.85 -39.63 21.51
N ASN A 693 -10.38 -38.44 21.86
CA ASN A 693 -9.62 -37.58 20.96
C ASN A 693 -8.22 -38.16 20.67
N GLU A 694 -7.54 -38.74 21.65
CA GLU A 694 -6.25 -39.46 21.45
C GLU A 694 -6.41 -40.64 20.47
N ALA A 695 -7.51 -41.39 20.56
CA ALA A 695 -7.81 -42.47 19.62
C ALA A 695 -7.99 -41.95 18.18
N LYS A 696 -8.74 -40.84 18.00
CA LYS A 696 -8.89 -40.18 16.70
C LYS A 696 -7.57 -39.63 16.16
N ILE A 697 -6.73 -39.05 17.02
CA ILE A 697 -5.39 -38.58 16.65
C ILE A 697 -4.55 -39.75 16.12
N ALA A 698 -4.60 -40.91 16.78
CA ALA A 698 -3.89 -42.11 16.32
C ALA A 698 -4.41 -42.58 14.95
N GLU A 699 -5.72 -42.54 14.71
CA GLU A 699 -6.33 -42.85 13.40
C GLU A 699 -5.88 -41.87 12.31
N PHE A 700 -5.92 -40.57 12.60
CA PHE A 700 -5.47 -39.54 11.65
C PHE A 700 -3.98 -39.68 11.31
N ARG A 701 -3.12 -40.02 12.27
CA ARG A 701 -1.69 -40.25 12.00
C ARG A 701 -1.45 -41.39 11.01
N LEU A 702 -2.33 -42.39 10.94
CA LEU A 702 -2.24 -43.47 9.94
C LEU A 702 -2.61 -43.02 8.52
N GLN A 703 -3.32 -41.89 8.36
CA GLN A 703 -3.66 -41.33 7.05
C GLN A 703 -2.49 -40.56 6.41
N ILE A 704 -1.43 -40.28 7.18
CA ILE A 704 -0.21 -39.66 6.66
C ILE A 704 0.58 -40.71 5.88
N PRO A 705 0.94 -40.45 4.60
CA PRO A 705 1.73 -41.39 3.81
C PRO A 705 3.07 -41.72 4.46
N ASN A 706 3.47 -43.00 4.43
CA ASN A 706 4.72 -43.46 5.06
C ASN A 706 5.97 -42.81 4.46
N ASP A 707 5.91 -42.41 3.20
CA ASP A 707 6.96 -41.72 2.46
C ASP A 707 7.01 -40.21 2.72
N TRP A 708 6.03 -39.64 3.44
CA TRP A 708 5.92 -38.19 3.69
C TRP A 708 7.23 -37.57 4.16
N LYS A 709 7.90 -38.18 5.14
CA LYS A 709 9.15 -37.65 5.69
C LYS A 709 10.27 -37.57 4.65
N SER A 710 10.33 -38.54 3.74
CA SER A 710 11.29 -38.55 2.63
C SER A 710 10.93 -37.53 1.57
N THR A 711 9.65 -37.46 1.20
CA THR A 711 9.13 -36.55 0.17
C THR A 711 9.24 -35.09 0.61
N PHE A 712 8.90 -34.78 1.87
CA PHE A 712 9.10 -33.48 2.49
C PHE A 712 10.58 -33.10 2.55
N GLY A 713 11.44 -34.00 3.01
CA GLY A 713 12.89 -33.76 3.06
C GLY A 713 13.48 -33.45 1.69
N ALA A 714 13.17 -34.25 0.68
CA ALA A 714 13.64 -34.04 -0.69
C ALA A 714 13.19 -32.69 -1.28
N PHE A 715 11.93 -32.28 -1.04
CA PHE A 715 11.43 -30.99 -1.51
C PHE A 715 12.04 -29.82 -0.73
N HIS A 716 12.20 -29.98 0.58
CA HIS A 716 12.83 -28.96 1.43
C HIS A 716 14.30 -28.73 1.06
N ASP A 717 15.03 -29.77 0.64
CA ASP A 717 16.39 -29.62 0.12
C ASP A 717 16.44 -28.77 -1.17
N ILE A 718 15.41 -28.86 -2.03
CA ILE A 718 15.29 -28.01 -3.21
C ILE A 718 15.04 -26.55 -2.80
N LEU A 719 14.13 -26.30 -1.85
CA LEU A 719 13.88 -24.95 -1.31
C LEU A 719 15.16 -24.34 -0.69
N ASN A 720 15.87 -25.12 0.12
CA ASN A 720 17.15 -24.70 0.71
C ASN A 720 18.22 -24.40 -0.35
N THR A 721 18.20 -25.13 -1.47
CA THR A 721 19.09 -24.87 -2.60
C THR A 721 18.79 -23.53 -3.26
N GLU A 722 17.51 -23.21 -3.47
CA GLU A 722 17.08 -21.90 -4.00
C GLU A 722 17.46 -20.75 -3.05
N GLU A 723 17.18 -20.90 -1.75
CA GLU A 723 17.51 -19.88 -0.76
C GLU A 723 19.03 -19.63 -0.69
N LYS A 724 19.81 -20.72 -0.72
CA LYS A 724 21.27 -20.63 -0.78
C LYS A 724 21.74 -19.96 -2.06
N ALA A 725 21.18 -20.30 -3.22
CA ALA A 725 21.52 -19.66 -4.49
C ALA A 725 21.24 -18.15 -4.45
N ARG A 726 20.09 -17.73 -3.92
CA ARG A 726 19.76 -16.31 -3.73
C ARG A 726 20.74 -15.62 -2.78
N SER A 727 21.07 -16.23 -1.66
CA SER A 727 22.04 -15.69 -0.69
C SER A 727 23.45 -15.56 -1.28
N ASP A 728 23.90 -16.58 -2.01
CA ASP A 728 25.20 -16.62 -2.67
C ASP A 728 25.30 -15.58 -3.78
N TYR A 729 24.29 -15.46 -4.65
CA TYR A 729 24.20 -14.40 -5.67
C TYR A 729 24.30 -13.02 -5.04
N ARG A 730 23.50 -12.74 -4.01
CA ARG A 730 23.45 -11.43 -3.35
C ARG A 730 24.81 -11.06 -2.74
N ARG A 731 25.48 -12.01 -2.07
CA ARG A 731 26.82 -11.81 -1.51
C ARG A 731 27.86 -11.59 -2.62
N LEU A 732 27.83 -12.40 -3.67
CA LEU A 732 28.75 -12.28 -4.82
C LEU A 732 28.56 -10.95 -5.55
N ALA A 733 27.32 -10.54 -5.80
CA ALA A 733 26.99 -9.29 -6.44
C ALA A 733 27.50 -8.10 -5.61
N ASP A 734 27.23 -8.10 -4.30
CA ASP A 734 27.68 -7.04 -3.41
C ASP A 734 29.22 -6.98 -3.34
N ASN A 735 29.91 -8.11 -3.26
CA ASN A 735 31.37 -8.17 -3.26
C ASN A 735 31.98 -7.73 -4.59
N THR A 736 31.41 -8.17 -5.71
CA THR A 736 31.89 -7.86 -7.07
C THR A 736 31.79 -6.37 -7.35
N TYR A 737 30.63 -5.75 -7.07
CA TYR A 737 30.47 -4.31 -7.24
C TYR A 737 31.32 -3.52 -6.23
N GLY A 738 31.42 -3.99 -4.98
CA GLY A 738 32.29 -3.38 -3.97
C GLY A 738 33.76 -3.33 -4.39
N ALA A 739 34.26 -4.36 -5.08
CA ALA A 739 35.62 -4.36 -5.62
C ALA A 739 35.83 -3.29 -6.70
N PHE A 740 34.84 -3.06 -7.58
CA PHE A 740 34.89 -1.95 -8.56
C PHE A 740 34.82 -0.58 -7.89
N GLU A 741 33.99 -0.43 -6.85
CA GLU A 741 33.89 0.82 -6.09
C GLU A 741 35.19 1.14 -5.33
N ASP A 742 35.81 0.14 -4.69
CA ASP A 742 37.10 0.29 -4.03
C ASP A 742 38.23 0.61 -5.04
N MET A 743 38.17 0.05 -6.25
CA MET A 743 39.10 0.37 -7.34
C MET A 743 38.93 1.83 -7.81
N ALA A 744 37.70 2.31 -7.98
CA ALA A 744 37.42 3.69 -8.33
C ALA A 744 37.90 4.67 -7.24
N LYS A 745 37.66 4.36 -5.96
CA LYS A 745 38.15 5.14 -4.82
C LYS A 745 39.69 5.13 -4.74
N PHE A 746 40.33 4.00 -5.07
CA PHE A 746 41.79 3.91 -5.16
C PHE A 746 42.32 4.88 -6.23
N LEU A 747 41.74 4.86 -7.44
CA LEU A 747 42.14 5.73 -8.56
C LEU A 747 41.94 7.22 -8.26
N ALA A 748 40.85 7.58 -7.57
CA ALA A 748 40.56 8.98 -7.19
C ALA A 748 41.62 9.60 -6.27
N SER A 749 42.39 8.78 -5.54
CA SER A 749 43.42 9.26 -4.61
C SER A 749 44.77 9.60 -5.25
N SER A 750 44.85 9.59 -6.60
CA SER A 750 46.09 9.83 -7.36
C SER A 750 46.79 11.14 -6.98
N SER A 751 46.07 12.27 -6.97
CA SER A 751 46.66 13.60 -6.69
C SER A 751 47.22 13.73 -5.27
N GLU A 752 46.52 13.15 -4.28
CA GLU A 752 46.93 13.15 -2.88
C GLU A 752 48.11 12.20 -2.64
N PHE A 753 48.20 11.11 -3.40
CA PHE A 753 49.32 10.17 -3.34
C PHE A 753 50.60 10.78 -3.91
N THR A 754 50.53 11.45 -5.07
CA THR A 754 51.68 12.12 -5.69
C THR A 754 52.15 13.34 -4.89
N ALA A 755 51.27 14.00 -4.13
CA ALA A 755 51.64 15.13 -3.26
C ALA A 755 52.61 14.75 -2.11
N LEU A 756 52.79 13.46 -1.84
CA LEU A 756 53.71 12.95 -0.80
C LEU A 756 55.10 12.56 -1.33
N ASP A 757 55.35 12.71 -2.64
CA ASP A 757 56.62 12.35 -3.30
C ASP A 757 57.83 13.06 -2.68
N ASP A 758 57.77 14.39 -2.58
CA ASP A 758 58.85 15.19 -2.01
C ASP A 758 59.23 14.75 -0.59
N ARG A 759 58.24 14.31 0.20
CA ARG A 759 58.43 13.88 1.59
C ARG A 759 59.09 12.51 1.70
N ILE A 760 58.77 11.56 0.81
CA ILE A 760 59.36 10.21 0.86
C ILE A 760 60.75 10.17 0.21
N THR A 761 60.97 10.99 -0.83
CA THR A 761 62.26 11.12 -1.50
C THR A 761 63.28 11.86 -0.62
N ALA A 762 62.84 12.83 0.19
CA ALA A 762 63.68 13.53 1.16
C ALA A 762 64.24 12.62 2.28
N LEU A 763 63.59 11.48 2.59
CA LEU A 763 64.06 10.56 3.62
C LEU A 763 65.44 9.97 3.31
N LYS A 764 65.81 9.83 2.02
CA LYS A 764 67.10 9.25 1.63
C LYS A 764 68.29 10.03 2.19
N SER A 765 68.25 11.36 2.05
CA SER A 765 69.32 12.23 2.56
C SER A 765 69.28 12.29 4.09
N GLN A 766 68.09 12.33 4.69
CA GLN A 766 67.92 12.40 6.14
C GLN A 766 68.38 11.13 6.89
N ILE A 767 68.29 9.95 6.27
CA ILE A 767 68.78 8.68 6.86
C ILE A 767 70.31 8.69 7.07
N GLU A 768 71.05 9.46 6.27
CA GLU A 768 72.52 9.53 6.32
C GLU A 768 73.06 10.63 7.25
N THR A 769 72.29 11.71 7.47
CA THR A 769 72.74 12.90 8.23
C THR A 769 72.06 13.10 9.59
N ASP A 770 70.88 12.54 9.83
CA ASP A 770 70.02 12.95 10.96
C ASP A 770 69.86 11.87 12.05
N ASN A 771 69.34 12.25 13.23
CA ASN A 771 69.15 11.30 14.34
C ASN A 771 67.99 10.33 14.05
N LEU A 772 68.32 9.05 13.81
CA LEU A 772 67.37 7.97 13.47
C LEU A 772 66.16 7.86 14.43
N LYS A 773 66.31 8.21 15.72
CA LYS A 773 65.17 8.21 16.67
C LYS A 773 64.19 9.35 16.42
N THR A 774 64.67 10.54 16.05
CA THR A 774 63.81 11.69 15.70
C THR A 774 63.16 11.46 14.35
N LEU A 775 63.92 11.00 13.37
CA LEU A 775 63.44 10.65 12.04
C LEU A 775 62.39 9.53 12.08
N SER A 776 62.49 8.57 13.01
CA SER A 776 61.45 7.55 13.20
C SER A 776 60.05 8.11 13.54
N LYS A 777 59.97 9.28 14.18
CA LYS A 777 58.67 9.94 14.46
C LYS A 777 58.08 10.58 13.20
N GLU A 778 58.93 11.11 12.33
CA GLU A 778 58.53 11.68 11.04
C GLU A 778 58.13 10.60 10.03
N VAL A 779 58.85 9.47 10.00
CA VAL A 779 58.42 8.29 9.23
C VAL A 779 57.07 7.76 9.73
N LYS A 780 56.80 7.85 11.04
CA LYS A 780 55.50 7.47 11.61
C LYS A 780 54.37 8.41 11.16
N THR A 781 54.60 9.72 11.08
CA THR A 781 53.59 10.67 10.59
C THR A 781 53.37 10.51 9.10
N LEU A 782 54.43 10.29 8.31
CA LEU A 782 54.33 10.00 6.88
C LEU A 782 53.56 8.69 6.62
N ALA A 783 53.82 7.63 7.40
CA ALA A 783 53.06 6.39 7.32
C ALA A 783 51.57 6.59 7.68
N ALA A 784 51.26 7.49 8.62
CA ALA A 784 49.89 7.84 8.97
C ALA A 784 49.20 8.63 7.84
N ASP A 785 49.92 9.52 7.16
CA ASP A 785 49.39 10.28 6.01
C ASP A 785 49.12 9.38 4.81
N PHE A 786 50.05 8.48 4.44
CA PHE A 786 49.76 7.42 3.47
C PHE A 786 48.63 6.50 3.94
N GLY A 787 48.48 6.30 5.25
CA GLY A 787 47.39 5.53 5.83
C GLY A 787 45.99 6.13 5.71
N LYS A 788 45.89 7.44 5.44
CA LYS A 788 44.61 8.09 5.14
C LYS A 788 44.16 7.81 3.70
N LEU A 789 45.09 7.46 2.82
CA LEU A 789 44.85 7.17 1.41
C LEU A 789 44.55 5.66 1.23
N LYS A 790 43.49 5.34 0.48
CA LYS A 790 43.22 3.95 0.06
C LYS A 790 44.36 3.38 -0.80
N SER A 791 45.05 4.23 -1.54
CA SER A 791 46.25 3.89 -2.33
C SER A 791 47.53 3.72 -1.51
N GLY A 792 47.60 4.27 -0.29
CA GLY A 792 48.81 4.31 0.51
C GLY A 792 49.06 3.11 1.42
N GLY A 793 48.22 2.06 1.38
CA GLY A 793 48.31 0.91 2.30
C GLY A 793 49.65 0.14 2.22
N GLU A 794 50.16 -0.09 1.02
CA GLU A 794 51.41 -0.82 0.78
C GLU A 794 52.65 0.00 1.17
N VAL A 795 52.62 1.30 0.86
CA VAL A 795 53.64 2.28 1.26
C VAL A 795 53.65 2.45 2.78
N LYS A 796 52.48 2.59 3.41
CA LYS A 796 52.31 2.62 4.87
C LYS A 796 52.93 1.38 5.53
N SER A 797 52.60 0.17 5.07
CA SER A 797 53.14 -1.05 5.67
C SER A 797 54.66 -1.11 5.60
N SER A 798 55.24 -0.63 4.49
CA SER A 798 56.68 -0.57 4.30
C SER A 798 57.33 0.52 5.16
N LEU A 799 56.70 1.70 5.28
CA LEU A 799 57.14 2.79 6.17
C LEU A 799 57.02 2.41 7.66
N GLU A 800 56.03 1.61 8.06
CA GLU A 800 55.92 1.08 9.43
C GLU A 800 57.06 0.09 9.74
N LYS A 801 57.49 -0.71 8.76
CA LYS A 801 58.67 -1.59 8.90
C LYS A 801 59.96 -0.78 8.99
N LEU A 802 60.12 0.25 8.16
CA LEU A 802 61.22 1.20 8.23
C LEU A 802 61.27 1.90 9.61
N GLN A 803 60.12 2.41 10.07
CA GLN A 803 59.98 3.04 11.39
C GLN A 803 60.39 2.11 12.53
N LYS A 804 59.95 0.84 12.49
CA LYS A 804 60.33 -0.17 13.49
C LYS A 804 61.82 -0.50 13.46
N ALA A 805 62.45 -0.53 12.28
CA ALA A 805 63.88 -0.74 12.15
C ALA A 805 64.70 0.40 12.77
N MET A 806 64.22 1.64 12.64
CA MET A 806 64.86 2.85 13.19
C MET A 806 64.64 3.01 14.71
N ALA A 807 63.54 2.48 15.25
CA ALA A 807 63.18 2.59 16.67
C ALA A 807 63.93 1.59 17.59
N LYS A 808 64.77 0.71 17.05
CA LYS A 808 65.56 -0.26 17.83
C LYS A 808 66.60 0.43 18.71
N SER A 809 66.98 -0.21 19.83
CA SER A 809 67.98 0.32 20.78
C SER A 809 69.36 0.56 20.13
N LYS A 810 69.74 -0.31 19.18
CA LYS A 810 70.88 -0.12 18.24
C LYS A 810 70.37 -0.32 16.80
N PRO A 811 70.05 0.75 16.06
CA PRO A 811 69.60 0.63 14.68
C PRO A 811 70.79 0.28 13.76
N ASP A 812 70.61 -0.74 12.92
CA ASP A 812 71.57 -1.13 11.89
C ASP A 812 71.31 -0.33 10.62
N LEU A 813 72.28 0.49 10.21
CA LEU A 813 72.16 1.38 9.04
C LEU A 813 71.92 0.58 7.75
N ALA A 814 72.49 -0.62 7.63
CA ALA A 814 72.31 -1.49 6.46
C ALA A 814 70.90 -2.09 6.40
N ALA A 815 70.31 -2.40 7.56
CA ALA A 815 68.92 -2.85 7.63
C ALA A 815 67.93 -1.69 7.36
N VAL A 816 68.19 -0.49 7.87
CA VAL A 816 67.36 0.70 7.64
C VAL A 816 67.35 1.12 6.17
N SER A 817 68.52 1.14 5.51
CA SER A 817 68.61 1.46 4.08
C SER A 817 67.92 0.42 3.21
N ARG A 818 67.98 -0.87 3.59
CA ARG A 818 67.23 -1.94 2.93
C ARG A 818 65.72 -1.75 3.07
N GLU A 819 65.20 -1.50 4.27
CA GLU A 819 63.75 -1.28 4.44
C GLU A 819 63.29 0.03 3.77
N TYR A 820 64.15 1.06 3.67
CA TYR A 820 63.87 2.26 2.89
C TYR A 820 63.77 1.95 1.39
N SER A 821 64.69 1.14 0.84
CA SER A 821 64.62 0.72 -0.56
C SER A 821 63.33 -0.06 -0.87
N VAL A 822 62.82 -0.85 0.08
CA VAL A 822 61.54 -1.56 -0.03
C VAL A 822 60.36 -0.58 -0.03
N ALA A 823 60.39 0.43 0.84
CA ALA A 823 59.36 1.48 0.87
C ALA A 823 59.36 2.34 -0.40
N MET A 824 60.54 2.68 -0.92
CA MET A 824 60.70 3.43 -2.17
C MET A 824 60.22 2.61 -3.36
N THR A 825 60.58 1.32 -3.45
CA THR A 825 60.07 0.41 -4.49
C THR A 825 58.54 0.34 -4.49
N ALA A 826 57.92 0.26 -3.30
CA ALA A 826 56.47 0.25 -3.18
C ALA A 826 55.81 1.58 -3.62
N PHE A 827 56.50 2.70 -3.40
CA PHE A 827 56.06 4.02 -3.83
C PHE A 827 56.21 4.21 -5.35
N ASP A 828 57.36 3.83 -5.91
CA ASP A 828 57.66 3.90 -7.35
C ASP A 828 56.68 3.05 -8.17
N VAL A 829 56.32 1.85 -7.68
CA VAL A 829 55.27 1.02 -8.29
C VAL A 829 53.91 1.73 -8.28
N GLY A 830 53.59 2.47 -7.21
CA GLY A 830 52.38 3.28 -7.12
C GLY A 830 52.37 4.46 -8.11
N VAL A 831 53.49 5.18 -8.24
CA VAL A 831 53.64 6.29 -9.20
C VAL A 831 53.56 5.78 -10.64
N ALA A 832 54.31 4.73 -10.98
CA ALA A 832 54.27 4.12 -12.31
C ALA A 832 52.88 3.58 -12.68
N PHE A 833 52.13 3.08 -11.69
CA PHE A 833 50.74 2.69 -11.86
C PHE A 833 49.85 3.88 -12.25
N PHE A 834 49.96 5.02 -11.55
CA PHE A 834 49.17 6.21 -11.82
C PHE A 834 49.52 6.88 -13.16
N GLU A 835 50.78 6.79 -13.61
CA GLU A 835 51.23 7.38 -14.89
C GLU A 835 50.88 6.54 -16.12
N GLY A 836 50.63 5.23 -15.97
CA GLY A 836 50.33 4.32 -17.08
C GLY A 836 49.00 3.58 -16.91
N PRO A 837 49.01 2.38 -16.28
CA PRO A 837 47.84 1.49 -16.19
C PRO A 837 46.56 2.15 -15.63
N ALA A 838 46.68 3.10 -14.71
CA ALA A 838 45.54 3.78 -14.10
C ALA A 838 44.66 4.53 -15.12
N ALA A 839 45.24 5.10 -16.18
CA ALA A 839 44.48 5.81 -17.20
C ALA A 839 43.55 4.85 -17.97
N THR A 840 44.06 3.69 -18.36
CA THR A 840 43.28 2.63 -19.03
C THR A 840 42.18 2.10 -18.12
N ILE A 841 42.49 1.82 -16.85
CA ILE A 841 41.50 1.33 -15.89
C ILE A 841 40.40 2.37 -15.66
N THR A 842 40.77 3.64 -15.51
CA THR A 842 39.80 4.74 -15.34
C THR A 842 38.87 4.86 -16.55
N GLN A 843 39.41 4.76 -17.76
CA GLN A 843 38.60 4.81 -18.99
C GLN A 843 37.62 3.63 -19.08
N VAL A 844 38.07 2.42 -18.78
CA VAL A 844 37.19 1.23 -18.79
C VAL A 844 36.13 1.34 -17.70
N LEU A 845 36.49 1.74 -16.48
CA LEU A 845 35.53 1.92 -15.39
C LEU A 845 34.50 2.99 -15.75
N ALA A 846 34.90 4.11 -16.35
CA ALA A 846 33.95 5.15 -16.78
C ALA A 846 32.93 4.64 -17.82
N GLN A 847 33.30 3.68 -18.66
CA GLN A 847 32.39 3.06 -19.64
C GLN A 847 31.44 2.03 -19.00
N VAL A 848 31.94 1.27 -18.02
CA VAL A 848 31.26 0.10 -17.47
C VAL A 848 30.46 0.42 -16.19
N GLU A 849 30.88 1.42 -15.42
CA GLU A 849 30.27 1.82 -14.15
C GLU A 849 28.76 2.11 -14.26
N PRO A 850 28.24 2.83 -15.28
CA PRO A 850 26.80 3.07 -15.38
C PRO A 850 25.99 1.78 -15.49
N GLN A 851 26.49 0.79 -16.23
CA GLN A 851 25.86 -0.51 -16.40
C GLN A 851 25.99 -1.39 -15.15
N LEU A 852 27.13 -1.33 -14.46
CA LEU A 852 27.33 -2.03 -13.18
C LEU A 852 26.40 -1.50 -12.10
N LYS A 853 26.22 -0.17 -12.01
CA LYS A 853 25.32 0.48 -11.03
C LYS A 853 23.88 0.01 -11.14
N VAL A 854 23.38 -0.19 -12.36
CA VAL A 854 21.99 -0.60 -12.60
C VAL A 854 21.78 -2.11 -12.59
N SER A 855 22.84 -2.92 -12.58
CA SER A 855 22.75 -4.39 -12.58
C SER A 855 23.28 -4.99 -11.27
N VAL A 856 24.52 -5.48 -11.28
CA VAL A 856 25.17 -6.14 -10.14
C VAL A 856 25.26 -5.21 -8.92
N GLY A 857 25.47 -3.92 -9.13
CA GLY A 857 25.53 -2.89 -8.11
C GLY A 857 24.19 -2.32 -7.67
N ALA A 858 23.07 -2.79 -8.22
CA ALA A 858 21.74 -2.20 -7.97
C ALA A 858 21.39 -2.14 -6.48
N ARG A 859 21.73 -3.19 -5.73
CA ARG A 859 21.46 -3.30 -4.28
C ARG A 859 22.23 -2.29 -3.42
N GLN A 860 23.35 -1.76 -3.91
CA GLN A 860 24.19 -0.81 -3.18
C GLN A 860 23.85 0.65 -3.48
N GLN A 861 22.91 0.89 -4.40
CA GLN A 861 22.43 2.24 -4.67
C GLN A 861 21.46 2.70 -3.58
N ASP A 862 21.42 4.01 -3.33
CA ASP A 862 20.48 4.58 -2.36
C ASP A 862 19.03 4.51 -2.84
N LYS A 863 18.82 4.59 -4.16
CA LYS A 863 17.51 4.60 -4.80
C LYS A 863 17.49 3.76 -6.07
N LEU A 864 16.29 3.27 -6.40
CA LEU A 864 16.03 2.61 -7.68
C LEU A 864 16.11 3.64 -8.82
N THR A 865 16.69 3.24 -9.94
CA THR A 865 16.51 3.99 -11.19
C THR A 865 15.06 3.92 -11.64
N ARG A 866 14.63 4.89 -12.45
CA ARG A 866 13.25 4.92 -12.97
C ARG A 866 12.87 3.63 -13.72
N GLU A 867 13.82 3.05 -14.45
CA GLU A 867 13.59 1.82 -15.21
C GLU A 867 13.41 0.60 -14.29
N GLN A 868 14.31 0.43 -13.32
CA GLN A 868 14.19 -0.61 -12.28
C GLN A 868 12.87 -0.47 -11.52
N ALA A 869 12.51 0.75 -11.11
CA ALA A 869 11.28 1.01 -10.38
C ALA A 869 10.03 0.61 -11.20
N LEU A 870 9.99 0.90 -12.49
CA LEU A 870 8.87 0.52 -13.37
C LEU A 870 8.80 -1.00 -13.59
N SER A 871 9.95 -1.66 -13.79
CA SER A 871 10.01 -3.12 -13.95
C SER A 871 9.59 -3.84 -12.68
N ILE A 872 10.09 -3.40 -11.52
CA ILE A 872 9.73 -3.96 -10.21
C ILE A 872 8.26 -3.68 -9.90
N ALA A 873 7.72 -2.50 -10.25
CA ALA A 873 6.30 -2.19 -10.08
C ALA A 873 5.41 -3.14 -10.89
N ALA A 874 5.81 -3.49 -12.12
CA ALA A 874 5.09 -4.45 -12.95
C ALA A 874 5.15 -5.86 -12.35
N CYS A 875 6.35 -6.36 -12.03
CA CYS A 875 6.54 -7.69 -11.42
C CYS A 875 5.76 -7.86 -10.11
N SER A 876 5.84 -6.86 -9.22
CA SER A 876 5.15 -6.88 -7.91
C SER A 876 3.63 -6.69 -7.99
N SER A 877 3.08 -6.35 -9.16
CA SER A 877 1.64 -6.15 -9.32
C SER A 877 0.85 -7.46 -9.44
N HIS A 878 1.54 -8.57 -9.72
CA HIS A 878 0.95 -9.89 -9.82
C HIS A 878 0.95 -10.61 -8.46
N HIS A 879 -0.13 -11.33 -8.19
CA HIS A 879 -0.19 -12.23 -7.04
C HIS A 879 0.64 -13.49 -7.31
N ARG A 880 1.38 -13.96 -6.31
CA ARG A 880 2.27 -15.12 -6.40
C ARG A 880 1.96 -16.11 -5.30
N ASP A 881 1.79 -17.37 -5.68
CA ASP A 881 1.53 -18.46 -4.75
C ASP A 881 2.80 -18.75 -3.93
N VAL A 882 2.72 -18.55 -2.61
CA VAL A 882 3.82 -18.80 -1.67
C VAL A 882 3.53 -19.99 -0.76
N SER A 883 2.44 -20.74 -1.02
CA SER A 883 1.96 -21.82 -0.16
C SER A 883 2.97 -22.93 0.07
N LEU A 884 3.92 -23.16 -0.85
CA LEU A 884 4.92 -24.21 -0.70
C LEU A 884 5.92 -23.97 0.45
N ASN A 885 5.96 -22.74 0.98
CA ASN A 885 6.79 -22.33 2.12
C ASN A 885 6.06 -22.41 3.47
N PHE A 886 4.80 -22.87 3.49
CA PHE A 886 3.92 -23.01 4.65
C PHE A 886 3.34 -24.44 4.69
#